data_AF-A0AAX2JDW5-F1
#
_entry.id   AF-A0AAX2JDW5-F1
#
_cell.length_a   1.000
_cell.length_b   1.000
_cell.length_c   1.000
_cell.angle_alpha   90.00
_cell.angle_beta   90.00
_cell.angle_gamma   90.00
#
_symmetry.space_group_name_H-M   'P 1'
#
loop_
_entity.id
_entity.type
_entity.pdbx_description
1 polymer ?
#
loop_
_entity_poly.entity_id
_entity_poly.type
_entity_poly.pdbx_seq_one_letter_code
_entity_poly.pdbx_strand_id
1 'polypeptide(L)'
;MRRKIYLTAAYIIISLNILGMSSVPTGNINNTSDRILGGADEIEVDLLNDTVTSQSGVNVKYGDLKLKVFDMQRDKEKNRAYLKGNIITQVDQPTGILKLESTNGDVSLDGDQGVFYNNFGYLEIGKVTGGEAPNDKIYFGGKVFEYANGNLYINNGWLTTDYNVVETADPNQAGYHLLSKEIIVEPDKQLTLKGSDLYLGDNDIFPFSIPWYRVNIRQDSEVPLFPEWGTKDYYGWQTSWGVLYGDKDSKFKGGFAPKFADQMGLLIGRWENWYKTDKFGTAKLNIDDALIWSKADNKEKYNDPVDYEEKNKRYRLNYSHEYNGEKGILQFNAINGTYNMIPKLEDIITDYEGNGRFLNNTRPKLDSTISFFSMNSDLKELGPDKDITLKTRLKLTDDKEAYALMVYDDIDDIDYGSNIDNDLYSQIELYKDNSRYRVGGYYNYLYDMDPGSTLKDTQSRAEDFGFEFFEKKNNIGFSYDEKNGDKFRKLGLWERDPNLDSMIQYNSLLGGNFYYKYNPSTIREYSQYDSRDLRVSFGDYDFWGDYRIKAGYNINEHERKLDLMDDPLREKVVKGSNERDKEYNRFENIIYSDFREERAYVDFYNDTTKFTFATGQTKEKFWDRDGIYYEPAFSVNSYRQYVNESKFYEFGAERNEIPLGAFGELALFGGVRYDKYDKGYNPYTRHYTNGEDSTLRTQLKLNHTIQLFDNTDNKNRKMDFALSNDLNLFYQRYDYDSGDVKFGTAYNDIRKKTMNPEDIRLKNKDNIYEIKDTINAMIGNTETAYNIEYKRRENPADTSELNGQTFKNDVNFKIDDRQSLSLNYGQDRQYTSENERDRNYNDLTFRNYGAVYNYEGHRLSYQNQGIDSKIWDMKNVDNAKEKIRANTYAYQYSFGDNRLGFDFSQGTDVRRNYTHDLKEIDVDNKIYGVSFLDGGDVENYYRVTYEDYKHKEDGAKVLLTDGRIRNINNSDVLSFTYEYRDKRFTDEELKKYAELEFNKDSNQLTQAELYRVRDILRDRERNSVNFNLNSIMYDRFNSLGDYKRNFKIHLMMQRNEARYDKTGDLWDSLEEVKARIFYSQNRVGFGYEVEENSGWNSGSWDRLNREHKVSLMAKIGKPSEGWNVKTYAKFYENFKDTSSKNRRKSSLDGLGVEIGKEFGYYEWAVAYEREYDLGTRDYEWRVALQFTLLAFPDKPIFGLGADTDAKQKTSPQTYLFDGLKPQDIVD
;
A
#
# COMPACT_ATOMS: atom_id res chain seq x y z
N MET A 1 -30.31 -47.42 -14.69
CA MET A 1 -28.93 -47.82 -15.06
C MET A 1 -28.81 -48.40 -16.47
N ARG A 2 -29.55 -49.45 -16.87
CA ARG A 2 -29.47 -50.02 -18.24
C ARG A 2 -29.73 -49.01 -19.39
N ARG A 3 -30.67 -48.06 -19.27
CA ARG A 3 -30.89 -46.99 -20.28
C ARG A 3 -29.77 -45.93 -20.37
N LYS A 4 -29.02 -45.70 -19.28
CA LYS A 4 -27.86 -44.79 -19.30
C LYS A 4 -26.62 -45.47 -19.91
N ILE A 5 -26.47 -46.79 -19.71
CA ILE A 5 -25.39 -47.59 -20.31
C ILE A 5 -25.58 -47.75 -21.85
N TYR A 6 -26.82 -47.87 -22.34
CA TYR A 6 -27.09 -47.86 -23.79
C TYR A 6 -26.90 -46.48 -24.45
N LEU A 7 -27.20 -45.38 -23.75
CA LEU A 7 -26.93 -44.03 -24.26
C LEU A 7 -25.42 -43.74 -24.29
N THR A 8 -24.68 -44.15 -23.26
CA THR A 8 -23.21 -44.02 -23.23
C THR A 8 -22.54 -44.94 -24.26
N ALA A 9 -23.05 -46.15 -24.50
CA ALA A 9 -22.55 -47.04 -25.55
C ALA A 9 -22.85 -46.53 -26.96
N ALA A 10 -24.05 -45.98 -27.19
CA ALA A 10 -24.39 -45.32 -28.46
C ALA A 10 -23.53 -44.07 -28.69
N TYR A 11 -23.27 -43.27 -27.64
CA TYR A 11 -22.40 -42.10 -27.70
C TYR A 11 -20.95 -42.47 -27.99
N ILE A 12 -20.42 -43.54 -27.37
CA ILE A 12 -19.08 -44.08 -27.63
C ILE A 12 -18.96 -44.65 -29.06
N ILE A 13 -19.98 -45.34 -29.56
CA ILE A 13 -20.01 -45.91 -30.92
C ILE A 13 -20.13 -44.81 -32.00
N ILE A 14 -20.89 -43.74 -31.72
CA ILE A 14 -21.00 -42.56 -32.58
C ILE A 14 -19.69 -41.76 -32.57
N SER A 15 -19.06 -41.60 -31.40
CA SER A 15 -17.75 -40.94 -31.27
C SER A 15 -16.63 -41.73 -31.97
N LEU A 16 -16.63 -43.07 -31.91
CA LEU A 16 -15.66 -43.93 -32.58
C LEU A 16 -15.80 -43.92 -34.13
N ASN A 17 -17.02 -43.77 -34.66
CA ASN A 17 -17.25 -43.67 -36.11
C ASN A 17 -16.97 -42.26 -36.66
N ILE A 18 -17.24 -41.20 -35.88
CA ILE A 18 -16.91 -39.82 -36.25
C ILE A 18 -15.38 -39.57 -36.19
N LEU A 19 -14.60 -40.31 -35.39
CA LEU A 19 -13.15 -40.07 -35.25
C LEU A 19 -12.24 -40.92 -36.15
N GLY A 20 -12.76 -41.86 -36.97
CA GLY A 20 -11.96 -42.57 -37.98
C GLY A 20 -10.77 -43.39 -37.44
N MET A 21 -10.83 -43.90 -36.20
CA MET A 21 -9.75 -44.71 -35.63
C MET A 21 -10.01 -46.22 -35.87
N SER A 22 -9.19 -46.86 -36.71
CA SER A 22 -9.28 -48.30 -37.00
C SER A 22 -8.50 -49.21 -36.01
N SER A 23 -7.87 -48.65 -34.97
CA SER A 23 -7.29 -49.43 -33.88
C SER A 23 -7.13 -48.59 -32.59
N VAL A 24 -7.23 -49.24 -31.44
CA VAL A 24 -7.00 -48.65 -30.11
C VAL A 24 -5.49 -48.64 -29.83
N PRO A 25 -4.82 -47.48 -29.68
CA PRO A 25 -3.45 -47.45 -29.20
C PRO A 25 -3.45 -47.60 -27.67
N THR A 26 -2.92 -48.72 -27.18
CA THR A 26 -2.54 -48.88 -25.77
C THR A 26 -1.18 -48.20 -25.56
N GLY A 27 -1.18 -46.92 -25.23
CA GLY A 27 0.02 -46.14 -24.89
C GLY A 27 -0.36 -44.77 -24.31
N ASN A 28 0.42 -44.29 -23.33
CA ASN A 28 0.12 -43.10 -22.50
C ASN A 28 -0.42 -41.90 -23.29
N ILE A 29 -1.61 -41.45 -22.88
CA ILE A 29 -2.26 -40.23 -23.37
C ILE A 29 -1.53 -39.04 -22.73
N ASN A 30 -0.70 -38.34 -23.50
CA ASN A 30 -0.39 -36.94 -23.20
C ASN A 30 -1.65 -36.12 -23.52
N ASN A 31 -2.14 -35.33 -22.56
CA ASN A 31 -3.24 -34.39 -22.77
C ASN A 31 -2.83 -33.33 -23.81
N THR A 32 -3.18 -33.55 -25.07
CA THR A 32 -3.35 -32.45 -26.04
C THR A 32 -4.83 -32.09 -26.10
N SER A 33 -5.12 -30.81 -26.23
CA SER A 33 -6.43 -30.16 -26.23
C SER A 33 -7.37 -30.54 -27.39
N ASP A 34 -7.00 -31.52 -28.22
CA ASP A 34 -7.54 -31.73 -29.57
C ASP A 34 -8.73 -32.72 -29.60
N ARG A 35 -9.63 -32.65 -28.62
CA ARG A 35 -10.88 -33.43 -28.62
C ARG A 35 -12.05 -32.59 -29.10
N ILE A 36 -12.69 -33.02 -30.18
CA ILE A 36 -13.99 -32.48 -30.62
C ILE A 36 -15.08 -32.94 -29.64
N LEU A 37 -15.69 -32.00 -28.91
CA LEU A 37 -16.83 -32.24 -28.00
C LEU A 37 -18.12 -31.76 -28.68
N GLY A 38 -19.11 -32.65 -28.85
CA GLY A 38 -20.38 -32.32 -29.50
C GLY A 38 -21.61 -32.68 -28.68
N GLY A 39 -22.65 -31.84 -28.68
CA GLY A 39 -23.91 -32.09 -27.96
C GLY A 39 -25.11 -31.42 -28.62
N ALA A 40 -26.23 -32.16 -28.73
CA ALA A 40 -27.52 -31.70 -29.25
C ALA A 40 -28.68 -32.53 -28.64
N ASP A 41 -29.87 -31.93 -28.56
CA ASP A 41 -31.06 -32.54 -27.94
C ASP A 41 -31.73 -33.60 -28.85
N GLU A 42 -31.69 -33.41 -30.18
CA GLU A 42 -32.10 -34.38 -31.21
C GLU A 42 -31.18 -34.26 -32.44
N ILE A 43 -30.74 -35.41 -32.98
CA ILE A 43 -29.81 -35.52 -34.11
C ILE A 43 -30.24 -36.66 -35.02
N GLU A 44 -30.33 -36.40 -36.33
CA GLU A 44 -30.52 -37.42 -37.38
C GLU A 44 -29.17 -37.66 -38.06
N VAL A 45 -28.69 -38.90 -37.99
CA VAL A 45 -27.37 -39.32 -38.51
C VAL A 45 -27.58 -40.33 -39.63
N ASP A 46 -27.20 -39.96 -40.84
CA ASP A 46 -27.18 -40.86 -41.99
C ASP A 46 -25.74 -41.34 -42.25
N LEU A 47 -25.49 -42.60 -41.87
CA LEU A 47 -24.20 -43.29 -41.95
C LEU A 47 -23.82 -43.71 -43.38
N LEU A 48 -24.74 -43.68 -44.36
CA LEU A 48 -24.43 -44.03 -45.75
C LEU A 48 -23.86 -42.83 -46.51
N ASN A 49 -24.31 -41.63 -46.17
CA ASN A 49 -23.89 -40.38 -46.80
C ASN A 49 -22.93 -39.54 -45.92
N ASP A 50 -22.55 -40.05 -44.74
CA ASP A 50 -21.73 -39.35 -43.74
C ASP A 50 -22.30 -37.93 -43.42
N THR A 51 -23.63 -37.83 -43.28
CA THR A 51 -24.35 -36.57 -42.99
C THR A 51 -24.96 -36.56 -41.59
N VAL A 52 -24.95 -35.39 -40.95
CA VAL A 52 -25.56 -35.13 -39.65
C VAL A 52 -26.46 -33.91 -39.76
N THR A 53 -27.73 -34.07 -39.43
CA THR A 53 -28.73 -33.00 -39.42
C THR A 53 -29.37 -32.84 -38.04
N SER A 54 -29.63 -31.61 -37.63
CA SER A 54 -30.24 -31.29 -36.32
C SER A 54 -31.16 -30.09 -36.42
N GLN A 55 -32.40 -30.24 -35.93
CA GLN A 55 -33.36 -29.12 -35.86
C GLN A 55 -32.96 -28.06 -34.82
N SER A 56 -32.21 -28.45 -33.80
CA SER A 56 -31.76 -27.57 -32.71
C SER A 56 -30.35 -27.00 -32.94
N GLY A 57 -29.66 -27.52 -33.96
CA GLY A 57 -28.24 -27.29 -34.26
C GLY A 57 -27.32 -28.19 -33.41
N VAL A 58 -26.25 -28.67 -34.02
CA VAL A 58 -25.18 -29.43 -33.36
C VAL A 58 -24.10 -28.45 -32.92
N ASN A 59 -23.87 -28.34 -31.60
CA ASN A 59 -22.73 -27.59 -31.08
C ASN A 59 -21.49 -28.47 -31.15
N VAL A 60 -20.42 -27.98 -31.77
CA VAL A 60 -19.14 -28.65 -31.97
C VAL A 60 -18.06 -27.73 -31.40
N LYS A 61 -17.28 -28.20 -30.43
CA LYS A 61 -16.15 -27.46 -29.85
C LYS A 61 -14.83 -28.15 -30.18
N TYR A 62 -13.86 -27.42 -30.73
CA TYR A 62 -12.50 -27.87 -31.01
C TYR A 62 -11.48 -26.78 -30.63
N GLY A 63 -10.68 -27.00 -29.58
CA GLY A 63 -9.83 -25.95 -29.02
C GLY A 63 -10.64 -24.71 -28.59
N ASP A 64 -10.24 -23.54 -29.10
CA ASP A 64 -10.90 -22.23 -28.89
C ASP A 64 -12.09 -21.98 -29.85
N LEU A 65 -12.30 -22.85 -30.83
CA LEU A 65 -13.37 -22.76 -31.83
C LEU A 65 -14.65 -23.47 -31.32
N LYS A 66 -15.78 -22.77 -31.38
CA LYS A 66 -17.14 -23.29 -31.15
C LYS A 66 -17.96 -23.07 -32.41
N LEU A 67 -18.55 -24.12 -32.95
CA LEU A 67 -19.34 -24.12 -34.17
C LEU A 67 -20.73 -24.65 -33.85
N LYS A 68 -21.79 -23.99 -34.32
CA LYS A 68 -23.16 -24.49 -34.31
C LYS A 68 -23.63 -24.66 -35.75
N VAL A 69 -23.96 -25.88 -36.13
CA VAL A 69 -24.33 -26.27 -37.51
C VAL A 69 -25.58 -27.13 -37.54
N PHE A 70 -26.43 -26.92 -38.54
CA PHE A 70 -27.72 -27.59 -38.65
C PHE A 70 -27.72 -28.73 -39.67
N ASP A 71 -26.91 -28.62 -40.72
CA ASP A 71 -26.64 -29.69 -41.69
C ASP A 71 -25.13 -29.73 -42.01
N MET A 72 -24.52 -30.89 -41.78
CA MET A 72 -23.10 -31.12 -42.02
C MET A 72 -22.91 -32.42 -42.80
N GLN A 73 -22.17 -32.33 -43.91
CA GLN A 73 -21.72 -33.46 -44.70
C GLN A 73 -20.20 -33.60 -44.64
N ARG A 74 -19.72 -34.78 -44.25
CA ARG A 74 -18.28 -35.05 -44.18
C ARG A 74 -17.80 -35.78 -45.44
N ASP A 75 -16.71 -35.30 -46.04
CA ASP A 75 -15.99 -35.94 -47.15
C ASP A 75 -14.54 -36.23 -46.74
N LYS A 76 -14.29 -37.47 -46.34
CA LYS A 76 -12.97 -37.93 -45.87
C LYS A 76 -11.94 -38.00 -47.01
N GLU A 77 -12.35 -38.26 -48.25
CA GLU A 77 -11.42 -38.38 -49.39
C GLU A 77 -10.86 -37.01 -49.80
N LYS A 78 -11.67 -35.96 -49.69
CA LYS A 78 -11.25 -34.58 -49.99
C LYS A 78 -10.75 -33.80 -48.78
N ASN A 79 -10.70 -34.42 -47.60
CA ASN A 79 -10.36 -33.78 -46.34
C ASN A 79 -11.23 -32.53 -46.05
N ARG A 80 -12.54 -32.59 -46.35
CA ARG A 80 -13.47 -31.45 -46.23
C ARG A 80 -14.73 -31.83 -45.47
N ALA A 81 -15.28 -30.88 -44.72
CA ALA A 81 -16.66 -30.91 -44.25
C ALA A 81 -17.44 -29.76 -44.90
N TYR A 82 -18.55 -30.10 -45.54
CA TYR A 82 -19.47 -29.15 -46.14
C TYR A 82 -20.57 -28.82 -45.14
N LEU A 83 -20.69 -27.55 -44.80
CA LEU A 83 -21.61 -27.02 -43.81
C LEU A 83 -22.74 -26.29 -44.55
N LYS A 84 -23.98 -26.70 -44.30
CA LYS A 84 -25.18 -26.17 -44.95
C LYS A 84 -26.20 -25.74 -43.90
N GLY A 85 -26.90 -24.64 -44.18
CA GLY A 85 -27.87 -24.05 -43.26
C GLY A 85 -27.21 -23.34 -42.09
N ASN A 86 -27.50 -22.03 -41.97
CA ASN A 86 -27.09 -21.09 -40.93
C ASN A 86 -26.02 -21.59 -39.95
N ILE A 87 -24.76 -21.28 -40.26
CA ILE A 87 -23.59 -21.63 -39.46
C ILE A 87 -23.34 -20.49 -38.48
N ILE A 88 -23.19 -20.81 -37.19
CA ILE A 88 -22.71 -19.84 -36.20
C ILE A 88 -21.35 -20.33 -35.72
N THR A 89 -20.33 -19.50 -35.89
CA THR A 89 -18.96 -19.78 -35.46
C THR A 89 -18.55 -18.77 -34.41
N GLN A 90 -17.94 -19.23 -33.33
CA GLN A 90 -17.35 -18.41 -32.29
C GLN A 90 -15.93 -18.88 -32.05
N VAL A 91 -14.97 -17.95 -31.99
CA VAL A 91 -13.58 -18.21 -31.63
C VAL A 91 -13.25 -17.35 -30.42
N ASP A 92 -12.89 -17.99 -29.31
CA ASP A 92 -12.41 -17.28 -28.13
C ASP A 92 -10.94 -16.85 -28.40
N GLN A 93 -10.63 -15.54 -28.39
CA GLN A 93 -9.28 -15.01 -28.63
C GLN A 93 -8.77 -14.21 -27.42
N PRO A 94 -7.45 -14.00 -27.27
CA PRO A 94 -6.89 -13.12 -26.23
C PRO A 94 -7.44 -11.69 -26.30
N THR A 95 -7.68 -11.19 -27.52
CA THR A 95 -8.22 -9.85 -27.79
C THR A 95 -9.73 -9.74 -27.50
N GLY A 96 -10.47 -10.85 -27.51
CA GLY A 96 -11.92 -10.91 -27.34
C GLY A 96 -12.56 -12.09 -28.07
N ILE A 97 -13.89 -12.19 -28.06
CA ILE A 97 -14.64 -13.18 -28.85
C ILE A 97 -14.81 -12.71 -30.30
N LEU A 98 -14.38 -13.54 -31.25
CA LEU A 98 -14.73 -13.43 -32.67
C LEU A 98 -15.97 -14.27 -32.95
N LYS A 99 -17.06 -13.66 -33.42
CA LYS A 99 -18.29 -14.37 -33.83
C LYS A 99 -18.56 -14.15 -35.32
N LEU A 100 -18.94 -15.22 -36.01
CA LEU A 100 -19.29 -15.23 -37.43
C LEU A 100 -20.61 -15.96 -37.63
N GLU A 101 -21.46 -15.44 -38.50
CA GLU A 101 -22.68 -16.07 -39.00
C GLU A 101 -22.59 -16.18 -40.51
N SER A 102 -22.77 -17.40 -41.03
CA SER A 102 -22.58 -17.72 -42.45
C SER A 102 -23.75 -18.55 -42.97
N THR A 103 -24.11 -18.37 -44.23
CA THR A 103 -25.17 -19.19 -44.84
C THR A 103 -24.72 -20.62 -45.11
N ASN A 104 -23.54 -20.75 -45.72
CA ASN A 104 -22.91 -22.02 -46.10
C ASN A 104 -21.38 -21.91 -45.91
N GLY A 105 -20.69 -23.03 -45.81
CA GLY A 105 -19.23 -23.04 -45.78
C GLY A 105 -18.62 -24.41 -46.02
N ASP A 106 -17.31 -24.42 -46.27
CA ASP A 106 -16.50 -25.62 -46.38
C ASP A 106 -15.25 -25.47 -45.53
N VAL A 107 -14.99 -26.45 -44.67
CA VAL A 107 -13.84 -26.45 -43.75
C VAL A 107 -12.99 -27.69 -43.97
N SER A 108 -11.67 -27.59 -43.79
CA SER A 108 -10.81 -28.76 -43.75
C SER A 108 -11.12 -29.59 -42.51
N LEU A 109 -10.97 -30.92 -42.57
CA LEU A 109 -11.18 -31.76 -41.38
C LEU A 109 -10.08 -31.55 -40.32
N ASP A 110 -8.95 -30.98 -40.72
CA ASP A 110 -7.83 -30.59 -39.85
C ASP A 110 -8.05 -29.22 -39.16
N GLY A 111 -9.02 -28.42 -39.64
CA GLY A 111 -9.42 -27.14 -39.04
C GLY A 111 -8.50 -25.95 -39.36
N ASP A 112 -7.53 -26.11 -40.26
CA ASP A 112 -6.54 -25.08 -40.65
C ASP A 112 -7.01 -24.19 -41.83
N GLN A 113 -8.04 -24.60 -42.55
CA GLN A 113 -8.62 -23.90 -43.70
C GLN A 113 -10.14 -23.92 -43.67
N GLY A 114 -10.76 -22.79 -44.02
CA GLY A 114 -12.21 -22.71 -44.17
C GLY A 114 -12.63 -21.60 -45.12
N VAL A 115 -13.65 -21.84 -45.93
CA VAL A 115 -14.28 -20.84 -46.78
C VAL A 115 -15.74 -20.73 -46.38
N PHE A 116 -16.21 -19.53 -46.10
CA PHE A 116 -17.57 -19.26 -45.69
C PHE A 116 -18.21 -18.22 -46.61
N TYR A 117 -19.52 -18.35 -46.86
CA TYR A 117 -20.23 -17.53 -47.85
C TYR A 117 -21.35 -16.69 -47.23
N ASN A 118 -21.48 -15.45 -47.72
CA ASN A 118 -22.40 -14.41 -47.24
C ASN A 118 -22.35 -14.28 -45.71
N ASN A 119 -21.25 -13.72 -45.25
CA ASN A 119 -20.90 -13.73 -43.83
C ASN A 119 -21.19 -12.38 -43.20
N PHE A 120 -21.64 -12.44 -41.96
CA PHE A 120 -21.76 -11.30 -41.06
C PHE A 120 -21.17 -11.69 -39.70
N GLY A 121 -20.37 -10.84 -39.10
CA GLY A 121 -19.73 -11.16 -37.82
C GLY A 121 -19.23 -9.95 -37.07
N TYR A 122 -18.67 -10.20 -35.90
CA TYR A 122 -18.01 -9.20 -35.09
C TYR A 122 -16.77 -9.76 -34.39
N LEU A 123 -15.83 -8.87 -34.08
CA LEU A 123 -14.68 -9.12 -33.21
C LEU A 123 -14.78 -8.22 -31.99
N GLU A 124 -14.83 -8.80 -30.79
CA GLU A 124 -14.66 -8.05 -29.55
C GLU A 124 -13.23 -7.54 -29.43
N ILE A 125 -13.10 -6.25 -29.14
CA ILE A 125 -11.85 -5.51 -29.01
C ILE A 125 -11.77 -4.69 -27.72
N GLY A 126 -12.85 -4.56 -26.95
CA GLY A 126 -12.91 -3.69 -25.76
C GLY A 126 -11.81 -3.95 -24.72
N LYS A 127 -11.39 -5.22 -24.55
CA LYS A 127 -10.26 -5.59 -23.67
C LYS A 127 -8.90 -5.02 -24.12
N VAL A 128 -8.74 -4.74 -25.41
CA VAL A 128 -7.50 -4.28 -26.03
C VAL A 128 -7.48 -2.77 -26.19
N THR A 129 -8.64 -2.20 -26.50
CA THR A 129 -8.75 -0.82 -26.94
C THR A 129 -9.30 0.11 -25.87
N GLY A 130 -9.81 -0.43 -24.76
CA GLY A 130 -10.51 0.33 -23.72
C GLY A 130 -11.96 0.66 -24.08
N GLY A 131 -12.44 0.26 -25.27
CA GLY A 131 -13.81 0.51 -25.71
C GLY A 131 -14.85 -0.17 -24.83
N GLU A 132 -15.79 0.62 -24.28
CA GLU A 132 -16.90 0.12 -23.46
C GLU A 132 -18.04 -0.41 -24.35
N ALA A 133 -18.77 -1.43 -23.88
CA ALA A 133 -19.94 -1.94 -24.60
C ALA A 133 -20.98 -0.82 -24.80
N PRO A 134 -21.58 -0.68 -26.00
CA PRO A 134 -21.58 -1.59 -27.15
C PRO A 134 -20.48 -1.34 -28.19
N ASN A 135 -19.58 -0.38 -27.95
CA ASN A 135 -18.47 -0.02 -28.84
C ASN A 135 -17.24 -0.92 -28.64
N ASP A 136 -17.39 -1.97 -27.84
CA ASP A 136 -16.39 -2.98 -27.57
C ASP A 136 -16.16 -3.94 -28.74
N LYS A 137 -16.77 -3.70 -29.92
CA LYS A 137 -16.82 -4.62 -31.07
C LYS A 137 -16.57 -3.93 -32.43
N ILE A 138 -15.89 -4.64 -33.32
CA ILE A 138 -15.81 -4.30 -34.76
C ILE A 138 -16.71 -5.28 -35.52
N TYR A 139 -17.68 -4.76 -36.28
CA TYR A 139 -18.54 -5.53 -37.17
C TYR A 139 -17.96 -5.58 -38.59
N PHE A 140 -18.13 -6.70 -39.26
CA PHE A 140 -17.67 -6.86 -40.63
C PHE A 140 -18.49 -7.90 -41.38
N GLY A 141 -18.55 -7.73 -42.70
CA GLY A 141 -19.29 -8.61 -43.59
C GLY A 141 -18.66 -8.66 -44.97
N GLY A 142 -19.09 -9.64 -45.77
CA GLY A 142 -18.53 -9.84 -47.10
C GLY A 142 -18.98 -11.14 -47.76
N LYS A 143 -18.77 -11.20 -49.08
CA LYS A 143 -19.25 -12.32 -49.90
C LYS A 143 -18.54 -13.63 -49.62
N VAL A 144 -17.23 -13.58 -49.39
CA VAL A 144 -16.37 -14.75 -49.19
C VAL A 144 -15.38 -14.45 -48.07
N PHE A 145 -15.41 -15.30 -47.03
CA PHE A 145 -14.46 -15.27 -45.92
C PHE A 145 -13.57 -16.49 -46.06
N GLU A 146 -12.28 -16.27 -46.16
CA GLU A 146 -11.27 -17.32 -46.24
C GLU A 146 -10.47 -17.30 -44.93
N TYR A 147 -10.65 -18.34 -44.12
CA TYR A 147 -9.80 -18.62 -42.99
C TYR A 147 -8.66 -19.51 -43.46
N ALA A 148 -7.42 -19.06 -43.28
CA ALA A 148 -6.24 -19.82 -43.65
C ALA A 148 -5.10 -19.55 -42.66
N ASN A 149 -4.56 -20.61 -42.07
CA ASN A 149 -3.39 -20.56 -41.18
C ASN A 149 -3.53 -19.52 -40.03
N GLY A 150 -4.72 -19.40 -39.43
CA GLY A 150 -4.96 -18.50 -38.30
C GLY A 150 -5.37 -17.06 -38.68
N ASN A 151 -5.27 -16.68 -39.97
CA ASN A 151 -5.69 -15.38 -40.47
C ASN A 151 -7.06 -15.45 -41.14
N LEU A 152 -7.80 -14.35 -41.08
CA LEU A 152 -9.07 -14.19 -41.79
C LEU A 152 -8.90 -13.17 -42.93
N TYR A 153 -9.21 -13.62 -44.14
CA TYR A 153 -9.23 -12.81 -45.35
C TYR A 153 -10.67 -12.60 -45.77
N ILE A 154 -11.06 -11.34 -45.98
CA ILE A 154 -12.40 -10.96 -46.41
C ILE A 154 -12.28 -10.24 -47.74
N ASN A 155 -12.76 -10.89 -48.80
CA ASN A 155 -12.72 -10.36 -50.16
C ASN A 155 -13.98 -9.54 -50.47
N ASN A 156 -13.81 -8.32 -51.00
CA ASN A 156 -14.87 -7.32 -51.16
C ASN A 156 -15.67 -7.15 -49.87
N GLY A 157 -14.93 -6.98 -48.77
CA GLY A 157 -15.47 -6.87 -47.43
C GLY A 157 -15.80 -5.45 -47.07
N TRP A 158 -16.64 -5.31 -46.06
CA TRP A 158 -16.86 -4.05 -45.38
C TRP A 158 -16.64 -4.23 -43.88
N LEU A 159 -16.26 -3.16 -43.20
CA LEU A 159 -16.21 -3.12 -41.74
C LEU A 159 -16.78 -1.82 -41.19
N THR A 160 -17.28 -1.88 -39.96
CA THR A 160 -17.75 -0.73 -39.21
C THR A 160 -17.67 -1.04 -37.72
N THR A 161 -17.50 -0.03 -36.87
CA THR A 161 -17.73 -0.19 -35.42
C THR A 161 -19.14 0.25 -35.01
N ASP A 162 -19.99 0.61 -35.97
CA ASP A 162 -21.39 0.96 -35.72
C ASP A 162 -22.22 -0.29 -35.37
N TYR A 163 -22.79 -0.31 -34.17
CA TYR A 163 -23.69 -1.37 -33.70
C TYR A 163 -24.98 -1.49 -34.52
N ASN A 164 -25.46 -0.42 -35.17
CA ASN A 164 -26.72 -0.43 -35.92
C ASN A 164 -26.75 -1.48 -37.04
N VAL A 165 -25.57 -1.92 -37.51
CA VAL A 165 -25.45 -2.94 -38.55
C VAL A 165 -25.88 -4.34 -38.08
N VAL A 166 -26.01 -4.58 -36.77
CA VAL A 166 -26.36 -5.90 -36.21
C VAL A 166 -27.79 -6.33 -36.56
N GLU A 167 -28.73 -5.39 -36.70
CA GLU A 167 -30.12 -5.73 -37.02
C GLU A 167 -30.34 -6.01 -38.53
N THR A 168 -29.48 -5.47 -39.40
CA THR A 168 -29.70 -5.46 -40.87
C THR A 168 -28.67 -6.26 -41.66
N ALA A 169 -27.45 -6.42 -41.14
CA ALA A 169 -26.28 -6.94 -41.83
C ALA A 169 -25.96 -6.22 -43.17
N ASP A 170 -26.44 -4.99 -43.35
CA ASP A 170 -26.22 -4.15 -44.54
C ASP A 170 -25.31 -2.95 -44.20
N PRO A 171 -24.10 -2.85 -44.80
CA PRO A 171 -23.17 -1.75 -44.50
C PRO A 171 -23.71 -0.36 -44.84
N ASN A 172 -24.66 -0.25 -45.79
CA ASN A 172 -25.23 1.05 -46.16
C ASN A 172 -26.19 1.59 -45.09
N GLN A 173 -26.61 0.73 -44.15
CA GLN A 173 -27.41 1.12 -42.98
C GLN A 173 -26.52 1.50 -41.78
N ALA A 174 -25.20 1.32 -41.87
CA ALA A 174 -24.25 1.79 -40.87
C ALA A 174 -23.94 3.28 -41.11
N GLY A 175 -23.77 4.06 -40.03
CA GLY A 175 -23.40 5.47 -40.10
C GLY A 175 -22.10 5.71 -40.86
N TYR A 176 -21.18 4.75 -40.80
CA TYR A 176 -20.03 4.64 -41.68
C TYR A 176 -19.67 3.19 -41.95
N HIS A 177 -18.98 2.93 -43.06
CA HIS A 177 -18.26 1.69 -43.25
C HIS A 177 -17.04 1.92 -44.15
N LEU A 178 -16.01 1.11 -43.95
CA LEU A 178 -14.89 1.02 -44.88
C LEU A 178 -15.19 -0.14 -45.82
N LEU A 179 -15.36 0.16 -47.11
CA LEU A 179 -15.46 -0.85 -48.14
C LEU A 179 -14.04 -1.11 -48.65
N SER A 180 -13.58 -2.35 -48.52
CA SER A 180 -12.22 -2.73 -48.90
C SER A 180 -12.25 -3.83 -49.93
N LYS A 181 -11.36 -3.74 -50.93
CA LYS A 181 -11.14 -4.85 -51.86
C LYS A 181 -10.74 -6.12 -51.11
N GLU A 182 -9.94 -5.97 -50.05
CA GLU A 182 -9.52 -7.03 -49.16
C GLU A 182 -9.34 -6.49 -47.74
N ILE A 183 -9.92 -7.17 -46.76
CA ILE A 183 -9.67 -6.97 -45.32
C ILE A 183 -8.91 -8.19 -44.82
N ILE A 184 -7.83 -7.96 -44.08
CA ILE A 184 -7.02 -9.00 -43.47
C ILE A 184 -7.06 -8.78 -41.96
N VAL A 185 -7.62 -9.73 -41.23
CA VAL A 185 -7.57 -9.77 -39.77
C VAL A 185 -6.45 -10.72 -39.38
N GLU A 186 -5.38 -10.19 -38.78
CA GLU A 186 -4.32 -10.95 -38.14
C GLU A 186 -4.56 -10.90 -36.62
N PRO A 187 -5.17 -11.93 -36.00
CA PRO A 187 -5.52 -11.92 -34.59
C PRO A 187 -4.33 -11.58 -33.67
N ASP A 188 -4.56 -10.78 -32.63
CA ASP A 188 -3.52 -10.35 -31.66
C ASP A 188 -2.28 -9.67 -32.32
N LYS A 189 -2.51 -9.01 -33.47
CA LYS A 189 -1.48 -8.27 -34.21
C LYS A 189 -2.07 -7.00 -34.84
N GLN A 190 -2.73 -7.10 -35.98
CA GLN A 190 -3.18 -5.93 -36.73
C GLN A 190 -4.39 -6.24 -37.61
N LEU A 191 -5.16 -5.19 -37.92
CA LEU A 191 -6.18 -5.20 -38.96
C LEU A 191 -5.62 -4.45 -40.18
N THR A 192 -5.56 -5.08 -41.35
CA THR A 192 -5.10 -4.44 -42.60
C THR A 192 -6.24 -4.35 -43.59
N LEU A 193 -6.49 -3.14 -44.10
CA LEU A 193 -7.46 -2.87 -45.16
C LEU A 193 -6.69 -2.52 -46.44
N LYS A 194 -7.06 -3.08 -47.59
CA LYS A 194 -6.43 -2.76 -48.88
C LYS A 194 -7.44 -2.20 -49.86
N GLY A 195 -7.03 -1.14 -50.58
CA GLY A 195 -7.89 -0.46 -51.57
C GLY A 195 -9.24 -0.10 -50.98
N SER A 196 -9.21 0.69 -49.90
CA SER A 196 -10.38 0.97 -49.06
C SER A 196 -10.94 2.35 -49.34
N ASP A 197 -12.25 2.40 -49.49
CA ASP A 197 -13.04 3.61 -49.65
C ASP A 197 -13.88 3.80 -48.38
N LEU A 198 -13.97 5.03 -47.87
CA LEU A 198 -14.76 5.35 -46.69
C LEU A 198 -16.13 5.84 -47.14
N TYR A 199 -17.15 5.09 -46.74
CA TYR A 199 -18.53 5.45 -46.97
C TYR A 199 -19.14 6.01 -45.69
N LEU A 200 -19.88 7.11 -45.79
CA LEU A 200 -20.87 7.51 -44.79
C LEU A 200 -22.26 7.20 -45.34
N GLY A 201 -22.94 6.22 -44.75
CA GLY A 201 -24.12 5.60 -45.36
C GLY A 201 -23.76 4.98 -46.71
N ASP A 202 -24.37 5.47 -47.79
CA ASP A 202 -24.15 5.03 -49.17
C ASP A 202 -23.20 5.93 -49.99
N ASN A 203 -22.64 6.99 -49.38
CA ASN A 203 -21.80 7.97 -50.08
C ASN A 203 -20.32 7.76 -49.79
N ASP A 204 -19.53 7.52 -50.85
CA ASP A 204 -18.07 7.53 -50.80
C ASP A 204 -17.56 8.97 -50.57
N ILE A 205 -16.75 9.15 -49.53
CA ILE A 205 -16.29 10.45 -49.06
C ILE A 205 -14.85 10.73 -49.51
N PHE A 206 -14.05 9.71 -49.80
CA PHE A 206 -12.67 9.94 -50.18
C PHE A 206 -12.54 10.24 -51.68
N PRO A 207 -11.73 11.24 -52.08
CA PRO A 207 -11.44 11.49 -53.49
C PRO A 207 -10.49 10.44 -54.10
N PHE A 208 -10.01 9.48 -53.32
CA PHE A 208 -9.14 8.38 -53.73
C PHE A 208 -9.29 7.19 -52.78
N SER A 209 -9.13 5.96 -53.28
CA SER A 209 -9.07 4.78 -52.43
C SER A 209 -7.77 4.75 -51.63
N ILE A 210 -7.88 4.53 -50.32
CA ILE A 210 -6.72 4.32 -49.45
C ILE A 210 -6.04 3.02 -49.90
N PRO A 211 -4.79 3.07 -50.39
CA PRO A 211 -4.12 1.87 -50.92
C PRO A 211 -3.96 0.80 -49.85
N TRP A 212 -3.66 1.22 -48.61
CA TRP A 212 -3.69 0.36 -47.42
C TRP A 212 -3.87 1.18 -46.12
N TYR A 213 -4.61 0.65 -45.15
CA TYR A 213 -4.80 1.19 -43.79
C TYR A 213 -4.54 0.09 -42.77
N ARG A 214 -3.79 0.37 -41.70
CA ARG A 214 -3.45 -0.62 -40.66
C ARG A 214 -3.77 -0.10 -39.27
N VAL A 215 -4.46 -0.92 -38.49
CA VAL A 215 -4.80 -0.65 -37.09
C VAL A 215 -4.10 -1.64 -36.20
N ASN A 216 -3.49 -1.15 -35.12
CA ASN A 216 -2.89 -1.97 -34.08
C ASN A 216 -4.01 -2.52 -33.18
N ILE A 217 -4.18 -3.84 -33.15
CA ILE A 217 -5.16 -4.54 -32.30
C ILE A 217 -4.46 -5.52 -31.33
N ARG A 218 -3.16 -5.31 -31.09
CA ARG A 218 -2.39 -6.11 -30.16
C ARG A 218 -2.51 -5.52 -28.75
N GLN A 219 -2.92 -6.34 -27.80
CA GLN A 219 -3.02 -5.96 -26.40
C GLN A 219 -1.68 -5.47 -25.87
N ASP A 220 -1.66 -4.32 -25.19
CA ASP A 220 -0.49 -3.63 -24.63
C ASP A 220 0.47 -2.98 -25.65
N SER A 221 0.08 -2.87 -26.93
CA SER A 221 0.89 -2.22 -27.97
C SER A 221 0.40 -0.81 -28.32
N GLU A 222 1.34 0.14 -28.26
CA GLU A 222 1.15 1.54 -28.61
C GLU A 222 1.81 1.89 -29.95
N VAL A 223 2.38 0.91 -30.67
CA VAL A 223 3.05 1.18 -31.96
C VAL A 223 2.05 1.71 -32.99
N PRO A 224 2.31 2.88 -33.60
CA PRO A 224 1.46 3.45 -34.62
C PRO A 224 1.65 2.74 -35.96
N LEU A 225 0.62 2.04 -36.47
CA LEU A 225 0.70 1.34 -37.77
C LEU A 225 0.22 2.16 -38.96
N PHE A 226 -0.41 3.30 -38.68
CA PHE A 226 -0.69 4.35 -39.63
C PHE A 226 0.16 5.58 -39.27
N PRO A 227 0.61 6.39 -40.24
CA PRO A 227 1.39 7.58 -39.93
C PRO A 227 0.61 8.53 -39.02
N GLU A 228 1.23 8.87 -37.89
CA GLU A 228 0.78 9.90 -36.95
C GLU A 228 1.62 11.16 -37.20
N TRP A 229 1.05 12.32 -37.00
CA TRP A 229 1.79 13.59 -37.01
C TRP A 229 1.14 14.59 -36.07
N GLY A 230 1.91 15.55 -35.58
CA GLY A 230 1.46 16.52 -34.59
C GLY A 230 2.40 17.71 -34.47
N THR A 231 2.04 18.68 -33.63
CA THR A 231 2.94 19.78 -33.25
C THR A 231 3.02 19.86 -31.72
N LYS A 232 4.22 19.96 -31.13
CA LYS A 232 4.45 20.24 -29.69
C LYS A 232 5.54 21.30 -29.52
N ASP A 233 5.54 22.05 -28.42
CA ASP A 233 6.45 23.19 -28.21
C ASP A 233 7.94 22.85 -28.33
N TYR A 234 8.38 21.75 -27.72
CA TYR A 234 9.78 21.32 -27.75
C TYR A 234 10.13 20.39 -28.93
N TYR A 235 9.16 19.65 -29.49
CA TYR A 235 9.38 18.79 -30.68
C TYR A 235 9.28 19.57 -32.01
N GLY A 236 8.47 20.63 -32.04
CA GLY A 236 7.99 21.28 -33.26
C GLY A 236 6.97 20.42 -34.01
N TRP A 237 6.96 20.44 -35.34
CA TRP A 237 6.18 19.47 -36.13
C TRP A 237 6.84 18.09 -36.05
N GLN A 238 6.06 17.08 -35.66
CA GLN A 238 6.50 15.70 -35.57
C GLN A 238 5.67 14.73 -36.41
N THR A 239 6.26 13.59 -36.78
CA THR A 239 5.55 12.44 -37.34
C THR A 239 6.15 11.12 -36.87
N SER A 240 5.31 10.12 -36.63
CA SER A 240 5.72 8.75 -36.28
C SER A 240 4.94 7.72 -37.07
N TRP A 241 5.61 6.68 -37.56
CA TRP A 241 4.97 5.59 -38.28
C TRP A 241 5.78 4.32 -38.13
N GLY A 242 5.14 3.23 -37.73
CA GLY A 242 5.79 1.98 -37.39
C GLY A 242 5.17 0.73 -38.00
N VAL A 243 5.75 -0.40 -37.58
CA VAL A 243 5.36 -1.75 -38.00
C VAL A 243 5.38 -2.71 -36.81
N LEU A 244 4.45 -3.67 -36.78
CA LEU A 244 4.49 -4.81 -35.88
C LEU A 244 5.21 -6.00 -36.52
N TYR A 245 5.85 -6.81 -35.69
CA TYR A 245 6.42 -8.11 -36.05
C TYR A 245 5.98 -9.19 -35.05
N GLY A 246 6.06 -10.46 -35.49
CA GLY A 246 5.54 -11.63 -34.76
C GLY A 246 4.01 -11.74 -34.83
N ASP A 247 3.49 -12.96 -34.81
CA ASP A 247 2.05 -13.29 -34.80
C ASP A 247 1.58 -13.71 -33.40
N LYS A 248 0.29 -14.02 -33.21
CA LYS A 248 -0.32 -14.44 -31.93
C LYS A 248 0.51 -15.51 -31.20
N ASP A 249 0.91 -16.55 -31.94
CA ASP A 249 1.63 -17.72 -31.39
C ASP A 249 3.16 -17.54 -31.42
N SER A 250 3.66 -16.40 -31.87
CA SER A 250 5.09 -16.12 -31.90
C SER A 250 5.63 -15.88 -30.50
N LYS A 251 6.72 -16.58 -30.16
CA LYS A 251 7.47 -16.37 -28.90
C LYS A 251 8.09 -14.98 -28.82
N PHE A 252 8.46 -14.42 -29.97
CA PHE A 252 9.01 -13.07 -30.09
C PHE A 252 8.08 -12.23 -30.95
N LYS A 253 7.55 -11.15 -30.38
CA LYS A 253 6.65 -10.22 -31.06
C LYS A 253 6.84 -8.81 -30.51
N GLY A 254 6.52 -7.79 -31.28
CA GLY A 254 6.70 -6.40 -30.86
C GLY A 254 6.45 -5.45 -32.03
N GLY A 255 6.99 -4.25 -31.96
CA GLY A 255 6.92 -3.29 -33.06
C GLY A 255 7.87 -2.12 -32.90
N PHE A 256 8.07 -1.38 -33.99
CA PHE A 256 9.03 -0.28 -34.04
C PHE A 256 8.45 0.88 -34.83
N ALA A 257 8.53 2.08 -34.28
CA ALA A 257 8.08 3.34 -34.87
C ALA A 257 9.14 4.43 -34.67
N PRO A 258 9.88 4.83 -35.73
CA PRO A 258 10.67 6.05 -35.69
C PRO A 258 9.76 7.27 -35.52
N LYS A 259 10.29 8.32 -34.91
CA LYS A 259 9.64 9.63 -34.80
C LYS A 259 10.60 10.71 -35.29
N PHE A 260 10.13 11.52 -36.22
CA PHE A 260 10.85 12.68 -36.71
C PHE A 260 10.24 13.92 -36.09
N ALA A 261 11.08 14.80 -35.53
CA ALA A 261 10.70 16.07 -34.94
C ALA A 261 11.54 17.20 -35.57
N ASP A 262 10.88 18.22 -36.12
CA ASP A 262 11.57 19.25 -36.91
C ASP A 262 12.40 20.23 -36.04
N GLN A 263 12.09 20.40 -34.76
CA GLN A 263 12.88 21.22 -33.83
C GLN A 263 13.84 20.35 -32.98
N MET A 264 13.42 19.16 -32.55
CA MET A 264 14.23 18.32 -31.65
C MET A 264 15.22 17.41 -32.39
N GLY A 265 14.81 16.76 -33.48
CA GLY A 265 15.66 15.83 -34.24
C GLY A 265 15.01 14.47 -34.54
N LEU A 266 15.81 13.39 -34.53
CA LEU A 266 15.36 12.03 -34.84
C LEU A 266 15.27 11.19 -33.56
N LEU A 267 14.12 10.59 -33.32
CA LEU A 267 13.83 9.76 -32.17
C LEU A 267 13.37 8.35 -32.58
N ILE A 268 13.52 7.41 -31.65
CA ILE A 268 12.68 6.22 -31.60
C ILE A 268 11.41 6.65 -30.85
N GLY A 269 10.31 6.85 -31.56
CA GLY A 269 9.04 7.24 -30.94
C GLY A 269 8.49 6.14 -30.04
N ARG A 270 8.45 4.91 -30.58
CA ARG A 270 8.08 3.71 -29.83
C ARG A 270 8.86 2.50 -30.34
N TRP A 271 9.45 1.72 -29.44
CA TRP A 271 10.00 0.41 -29.75
C TRP A 271 9.63 -0.59 -28.67
N GLU A 272 8.85 -1.60 -29.06
CA GLU A 272 8.34 -2.65 -28.20
C GLU A 272 8.96 -3.98 -28.60
N ASN A 273 9.46 -4.74 -27.65
CA ASN A 273 9.96 -6.11 -27.83
C ASN A 273 9.40 -6.98 -26.73
N TRP A 274 8.61 -7.98 -27.09
CA TRP A 274 8.00 -8.91 -26.16
C TRP A 274 8.50 -10.32 -26.44
N TYR A 275 8.83 -11.01 -25.37
CA TYR A 275 9.30 -12.38 -25.41
C TYR A 275 8.47 -13.22 -24.45
N LYS A 276 7.65 -14.13 -24.98
CA LYS A 276 6.79 -15.03 -24.21
C LYS A 276 7.26 -16.47 -24.37
N THR A 277 7.47 -17.14 -23.24
CA THR A 277 7.79 -18.57 -23.20
C THR A 277 7.09 -19.24 -22.04
N ASP A 278 6.71 -20.52 -22.21
CA ASP A 278 6.10 -21.31 -21.14
C ASP A 278 7.05 -21.51 -19.94
N LYS A 279 8.36 -21.37 -20.17
CA LYS A 279 9.40 -21.60 -19.16
C LYS A 279 9.76 -20.36 -18.35
N PHE A 280 9.87 -19.21 -19.00
CA PHE A 280 10.37 -17.98 -18.39
C PHE A 280 9.29 -16.91 -18.23
N GLY A 281 8.06 -17.14 -18.66
CA GLY A 281 7.00 -16.14 -18.62
C GLY A 281 7.09 -15.13 -19.76
N THR A 282 6.61 -13.92 -19.51
CA THR A 282 6.52 -12.82 -20.48
C THR A 282 7.48 -11.71 -20.07
N ALA A 283 8.45 -11.39 -20.92
CA ALA A 283 9.28 -10.20 -20.81
C ALA A 283 8.82 -9.17 -21.85
N LYS A 284 8.77 -7.89 -21.48
CA LYS A 284 8.43 -6.76 -22.36
C LYS A 284 9.44 -5.64 -22.17
N LEU A 285 9.99 -5.14 -23.26
CA LEU A 285 10.85 -3.95 -23.30
C LEU A 285 10.18 -2.91 -24.20
N ASN A 286 9.82 -1.77 -23.61
CA ASN A 286 9.25 -0.62 -24.30
C ASN A 286 10.23 0.55 -24.19
N ILE A 287 10.50 1.22 -25.30
CA ILE A 287 11.33 2.42 -25.38
C ILE A 287 10.51 3.51 -26.05
N ASP A 288 10.38 4.64 -25.37
CA ASP A 288 9.55 5.78 -25.74
C ASP A 288 10.40 7.03 -25.93
N ASP A 289 10.14 7.74 -27.03
CA ASP A 289 10.73 9.02 -27.40
C ASP A 289 12.26 9.11 -27.13
N ALA A 290 13.00 8.05 -27.47
CA ALA A 290 14.44 8.00 -27.28
C ALA A 290 15.16 8.80 -28.38
N LEU A 291 15.77 9.93 -28.00
CA LEU A 291 16.46 10.84 -28.91
C LEU A 291 17.77 10.23 -29.41
N ILE A 292 17.82 9.89 -30.70
CA ILE A 292 18.99 9.27 -31.35
C ILE A 292 19.90 10.33 -31.95
N TRP A 293 19.33 11.42 -32.45
CA TRP A 293 20.06 12.55 -32.99
C TRP A 293 19.36 13.85 -32.61
N SER A 294 20.05 14.69 -31.84
CA SER A 294 19.56 16.01 -31.40
C SER A 294 20.00 17.13 -32.36
N LYS A 295 19.09 18.08 -32.61
CA LYS A 295 19.41 19.36 -33.25
C LYS A 295 19.94 20.41 -32.27
N ALA A 296 19.85 20.17 -30.96
CA ALA A 296 20.38 21.03 -29.90
C ALA A 296 21.85 20.70 -29.58
N ASP A 297 22.71 20.72 -30.59
CA ASP A 297 24.11 20.27 -30.52
C ASP A 297 25.07 21.21 -29.78
N ASN A 298 24.64 22.44 -29.47
CA ASN A 298 25.48 23.45 -28.83
C ASN A 298 24.71 24.27 -27.78
N LYS A 299 25.05 24.06 -26.51
CA LYS A 299 24.47 24.75 -25.34
C LYS A 299 24.56 26.27 -25.43
N GLU A 300 25.61 26.83 -26.04
CA GLU A 300 25.81 28.28 -26.15
C GLU A 300 24.80 28.98 -27.07
N LYS A 301 24.05 28.23 -27.89
CA LYS A 301 23.01 28.77 -28.77
C LYS A 301 21.68 29.05 -28.05
N TYR A 302 21.53 28.59 -26.81
CA TYR A 302 20.31 28.69 -26.02
C TYR A 302 20.48 29.70 -24.89
N ASN A 303 19.58 30.69 -24.84
CA ASN A 303 19.56 31.69 -23.76
C ASN A 303 18.91 31.16 -22.48
N ASP A 304 18.15 30.07 -22.60
CA ASP A 304 17.43 29.41 -21.51
C ASP A 304 18.01 28.00 -21.32
N PRO A 305 18.56 27.68 -20.13
CA PRO A 305 19.04 26.34 -19.82
C PRO A 305 17.96 25.25 -19.94
N VAL A 306 16.70 25.57 -19.64
CA VAL A 306 15.57 24.63 -19.68
C VAL A 306 15.29 24.19 -21.12
N ASP A 307 15.20 25.15 -22.05
CA ASP A 307 15.00 24.91 -23.49
C ASP A 307 16.11 24.04 -24.10
N TYR A 308 17.36 24.21 -23.66
CA TYR A 308 18.45 23.33 -24.07
C TYR A 308 18.26 21.90 -23.52
N GLU A 309 17.97 21.76 -22.22
CA GLU A 309 17.87 20.45 -21.57
C GLU A 309 16.73 19.59 -22.12
N GLU A 310 15.57 20.19 -22.43
CA GLU A 310 14.44 19.52 -23.09
C GLU A 310 14.81 18.91 -24.45
N LYS A 311 15.68 19.58 -25.22
CA LYS A 311 16.05 19.21 -26.60
C LYS A 311 17.37 18.45 -26.69
N ASN A 312 18.18 18.43 -25.64
CA ASN A 312 19.50 17.81 -25.62
C ASN A 312 19.42 16.29 -25.45
N LYS A 313 18.58 15.80 -24.52
CA LYS A 313 18.49 14.38 -24.17
C LYS A 313 17.09 14.04 -23.65
N ARG A 314 16.51 12.99 -24.22
CA ARG A 314 15.17 12.51 -23.89
C ARG A 314 15.06 11.02 -24.17
N TYR A 315 14.56 10.25 -23.22
CA TYR A 315 14.14 8.86 -23.43
C TYR A 315 13.37 8.36 -22.22
N ARG A 316 12.51 7.36 -22.43
CA ARG A 316 11.96 6.52 -21.36
C ARG A 316 12.03 5.06 -21.79
N LEU A 317 12.60 4.24 -20.92
CA LEU A 317 12.71 2.80 -21.08
C LEU A 317 11.89 2.15 -19.99
N ASN A 318 11.04 1.20 -20.35
CA ASN A 318 10.26 0.40 -19.43
C ASN A 318 10.48 -1.08 -19.76
N TYR A 319 11.07 -1.81 -18.82
CA TYR A 319 11.24 -3.25 -18.90
C TYR A 319 10.38 -3.93 -17.82
N SER A 320 9.50 -4.83 -18.24
CA SER A 320 8.73 -5.68 -17.33
C SER A 320 8.97 -7.16 -17.62
N HIS A 321 8.93 -7.97 -16.57
CA HIS A 321 9.02 -9.42 -16.64
C HIS A 321 8.02 -10.03 -15.68
N GLU A 322 7.04 -10.73 -16.23
CA GLU A 322 6.01 -11.44 -15.49
C GLU A 322 6.08 -12.95 -15.73
N TYR A 323 6.16 -13.71 -14.66
CA TYR A 323 6.04 -15.16 -14.66
C TYR A 323 5.01 -15.56 -13.62
N ASN A 324 4.04 -16.37 -14.03
CA ASN A 324 3.08 -17.03 -13.16
C ASN A 324 2.96 -18.48 -13.64
N GLY A 325 3.44 -19.42 -12.84
CA GLY A 325 3.50 -20.82 -13.22
C GLY A 325 3.64 -21.75 -12.03
N GLU A 326 3.98 -23.02 -12.30
CA GLU A 326 4.11 -24.05 -11.27
C GLU A 326 5.11 -23.69 -10.16
N LYS A 327 6.10 -22.85 -10.48
CA LYS A 327 7.13 -22.41 -9.54
C LYS A 327 6.74 -21.18 -8.73
N GLY A 328 5.54 -20.63 -8.91
CA GLY A 328 5.06 -19.45 -8.20
C GLY A 328 5.02 -18.21 -9.10
N ILE A 329 5.25 -17.05 -8.49
CA ILE A 329 5.11 -15.74 -9.16
C ILE A 329 6.41 -14.96 -9.17
N LEU A 330 6.67 -14.24 -10.26
CA LEU A 330 7.71 -13.23 -10.39
C LEU A 330 7.13 -12.08 -11.22
N GLN A 331 7.15 -10.88 -10.65
CA GLN A 331 6.83 -9.63 -11.30
C GLN A 331 8.03 -8.72 -11.10
N PHE A 332 8.64 -8.28 -12.19
CA PHE A 332 9.75 -7.33 -12.16
C PHE A 332 9.41 -6.19 -13.12
N ASN A 333 9.65 -4.96 -12.71
CA ASN A 333 9.44 -3.78 -13.51
C ASN A 333 10.55 -2.76 -13.25
N ALA A 334 11.19 -2.29 -14.31
CA ALA A 334 12.28 -1.33 -14.29
C ALA A 334 11.97 -0.21 -15.29
N ILE A 335 11.84 1.01 -14.79
CA ILE A 335 11.62 2.21 -15.59
C ILE A 335 12.88 3.05 -15.47
N ASN A 336 13.47 3.47 -16.59
CA ASN A 336 14.60 4.39 -16.61
C ASN A 336 14.30 5.49 -17.62
N GLY A 337 14.42 6.75 -17.23
CA GLY A 337 14.10 7.86 -18.12
C GLY A 337 14.77 9.16 -17.69
N THR A 338 14.76 10.13 -18.61
CA THR A 338 15.16 11.50 -18.30
C THR A 338 14.08 12.23 -17.48
N TYR A 339 14.42 13.26 -16.70
CA TYR A 339 13.45 13.95 -15.85
C TYR A 339 12.31 14.57 -16.64
N ASN A 340 12.60 15.11 -17.84
CA ASN A 340 11.60 15.59 -18.80
C ASN A 340 10.68 14.49 -19.40
N MET A 341 10.93 13.21 -19.11
CA MET A 341 10.05 12.09 -19.48
C MET A 341 9.23 11.59 -18.29
N ILE A 342 9.40 12.21 -17.12
CA ILE A 342 8.64 11.96 -15.90
C ILE A 342 7.78 13.21 -15.64
N PRO A 343 6.49 13.24 -16.04
CA PRO A 343 5.67 14.46 -16.04
C PRO A 343 5.68 15.24 -14.73
N LYS A 344 5.53 14.54 -13.59
CA LYS A 344 5.55 15.16 -12.26
C LYS A 344 6.89 15.86 -11.94
N LEU A 345 8.02 15.28 -12.37
CA LEU A 345 9.33 15.89 -12.11
C LEU A 345 9.58 17.11 -13.02
N GLU A 346 9.16 17.03 -14.28
CA GLU A 346 9.26 18.15 -15.23
C GLU A 346 8.53 19.38 -14.69
N ASP A 347 7.30 19.17 -14.19
CA ASP A 347 6.44 20.19 -13.62
C ASP A 347 7.06 20.83 -12.35
N ILE A 348 7.35 20.00 -11.33
CA ILE A 348 7.92 20.46 -10.05
C ILE A 348 9.23 21.22 -10.24
N ILE A 349 10.14 20.73 -11.09
CA ILE A 349 11.44 21.38 -11.30
C ILE A 349 11.26 22.76 -11.94
N THR A 350 10.33 22.87 -12.89
CA THR A 350 10.05 24.13 -13.60
C THR A 350 9.39 25.14 -12.66
N ASP A 351 8.41 24.69 -11.87
CA ASP A 351 7.71 25.51 -10.88
C ASP A 351 8.62 26.00 -9.75
N TYR A 352 9.45 25.12 -9.21
CA TYR A 352 10.35 25.47 -8.11
C TYR A 352 11.46 26.42 -8.58
N GLU A 353 11.91 26.30 -9.82
CA GLU A 353 12.84 27.25 -10.43
C GLU A 353 12.17 28.62 -10.64
N GLY A 354 10.95 28.64 -11.20
CA GLY A 354 10.16 29.87 -11.38
C GLY A 354 9.90 30.62 -10.07
N ASN A 355 9.70 29.88 -8.98
CA ASN A 355 9.50 30.41 -7.62
C ASN A 355 10.80 30.73 -6.87
N GLY A 356 11.97 30.46 -7.46
CA GLY A 356 13.27 30.69 -6.81
C GLY A 356 13.51 29.81 -5.59
N ARG A 357 12.85 28.65 -5.46
CA ARG A 357 13.10 27.68 -4.38
C ARG A 357 14.54 27.15 -4.44
N PHE A 358 15.14 27.11 -5.61
CA PHE A 358 16.55 26.73 -5.82
C PHE A 358 17.55 27.88 -5.69
N LEU A 359 17.19 29.11 -5.29
CA LEU A 359 18.11 30.26 -5.26
C LEU A 359 19.41 30.03 -4.45
N ASN A 360 19.37 29.15 -3.45
CA ASN A 360 20.52 28.78 -2.62
C ASN A 360 21.03 27.34 -2.85
N ASN A 361 20.38 26.56 -3.73
CA ASN A 361 20.67 25.15 -4.00
C ASN A 361 20.95 24.95 -5.51
N THR A 362 21.46 23.78 -5.91
CA THR A 362 21.63 23.49 -7.35
C THR A 362 20.32 22.93 -7.90
N ARG A 363 19.71 23.60 -8.89
CA ARG A 363 18.52 23.07 -9.60
C ARG A 363 18.87 21.73 -10.28
N PRO A 364 18.06 20.67 -10.13
CA PRO A 364 18.21 19.46 -10.91
C PRO A 364 17.99 19.75 -12.41
N LYS A 365 18.81 19.15 -13.28
CA LYS A 365 18.70 19.36 -14.73
C LYS A 365 17.67 18.42 -15.34
N LEU A 366 16.87 18.89 -16.28
CA LEU A 366 15.82 18.10 -16.95
C LEU A 366 16.38 16.94 -17.81
N ASP A 367 17.65 17.04 -18.22
CA ASP A 367 18.38 16.00 -18.96
C ASP A 367 19.09 14.96 -18.08
N SER A 368 18.92 15.08 -16.75
CA SER A 368 19.30 14.06 -15.77
C SER A 368 18.38 12.84 -15.88
N THR A 369 18.79 11.72 -15.28
CA THR A 369 18.11 10.43 -15.43
C THR A 369 17.76 9.84 -14.09
N ILE A 370 16.57 9.25 -13.99
CA ILE A 370 16.09 8.50 -12.84
C ILE A 370 15.65 7.12 -13.28
N SER A 371 15.88 6.13 -12.43
CA SER A 371 15.49 4.75 -12.60
C SER A 371 14.65 4.31 -11.42
N PHE A 372 13.47 3.76 -11.68
CA PHE A 372 12.61 3.11 -10.70
C PHE A 372 12.67 1.60 -10.91
N PHE A 373 12.90 0.86 -9.83
CA PHE A 373 12.90 -0.59 -9.83
C PHE A 373 11.83 -1.10 -8.87
N SER A 374 11.02 -2.04 -9.35
CA SER A 374 10.05 -2.74 -8.51
C SER A 374 10.08 -4.23 -8.82
N MET A 375 9.95 -5.05 -7.78
CA MET A 375 9.94 -6.49 -7.92
C MET A 375 9.05 -7.10 -6.85
N ASN A 376 8.29 -8.12 -7.21
CA ASN A 376 7.55 -8.95 -6.29
C ASN A 376 7.68 -10.41 -6.75
N SER A 377 8.25 -11.27 -5.92
CA SER A 377 8.37 -12.69 -6.24
C SER A 377 8.12 -13.58 -5.03
N ASP A 378 7.50 -14.73 -5.30
CA ASP A 378 7.39 -15.88 -4.39
C ASP A 378 7.58 -17.13 -5.24
N LEU A 379 8.85 -17.44 -5.50
CA LEU A 379 9.27 -18.57 -6.32
C LEU A 379 9.69 -19.73 -5.42
N LYS A 380 9.18 -20.93 -5.71
CA LYS A 380 9.39 -22.17 -4.96
C LYS A 380 9.84 -23.28 -5.89
N GLU A 381 10.39 -24.35 -5.30
CA GLU A 381 10.83 -25.54 -6.02
C GLU A 381 11.83 -25.26 -7.17
N LEU A 382 12.71 -24.28 -7.00
CA LEU A 382 13.75 -23.94 -7.96
C LEU A 382 14.92 -24.94 -7.90
N GLY A 383 15.73 -24.98 -8.97
CA GLY A 383 16.88 -25.88 -9.11
C GLY A 383 16.53 -27.33 -9.48
N PRO A 384 17.53 -28.18 -9.80
CA PRO A 384 17.30 -29.58 -10.19
C PRO A 384 16.59 -30.42 -9.14
N ASP A 385 16.86 -30.15 -7.86
CA ASP A 385 16.34 -30.90 -6.71
C ASP A 385 15.02 -30.33 -6.16
N LYS A 386 14.49 -29.26 -6.77
CA LYS A 386 13.26 -28.56 -6.33
C LYS A 386 13.29 -28.09 -4.87
N ASP A 387 14.46 -27.69 -4.39
CA ASP A 387 14.70 -27.37 -2.99
C ASP A 387 15.03 -25.89 -2.77
N ILE A 388 14.98 -25.04 -3.80
CA ILE A 388 15.29 -23.61 -3.68
C ILE A 388 14.02 -22.76 -3.68
N THR A 389 13.95 -21.77 -2.78
CA THR A 389 12.90 -20.76 -2.67
C THR A 389 13.52 -19.36 -2.73
N LEU A 390 12.94 -18.47 -3.52
CA LEU A 390 13.30 -17.06 -3.63
C LEU A 390 12.04 -16.23 -3.38
N LYS A 391 12.10 -15.30 -2.42
CA LYS A 391 11.08 -14.27 -2.25
C LYS A 391 11.72 -12.91 -2.36
N THR A 392 11.08 -12.00 -3.07
CA THR A 392 11.55 -10.61 -3.17
C THR A 392 10.40 -9.64 -3.13
N ARG A 393 10.62 -8.48 -2.52
CA ARG A 393 9.73 -7.31 -2.58
C ARG A 393 10.59 -6.06 -2.61
N LEU A 394 10.62 -5.36 -3.74
CA LEU A 394 11.52 -4.23 -4.00
C LEU A 394 10.72 -3.03 -4.49
N LYS A 395 11.08 -1.84 -4.01
CA LYS A 395 10.71 -0.52 -4.55
C LYS A 395 11.90 0.42 -4.33
N LEU A 396 12.68 0.68 -5.37
CA LEU A 396 13.93 1.44 -5.29
C LEU A 396 14.00 2.51 -6.37
N THR A 397 14.79 3.55 -6.11
CA THR A 397 15.23 4.55 -7.10
C THR A 397 16.75 4.71 -7.05
N ASP A 398 17.39 4.98 -8.18
CA ASP A 398 18.82 5.35 -8.24
C ASP A 398 19.07 6.83 -7.92
N ASP A 399 18.05 7.68 -8.03
CA ASP A 399 18.08 9.09 -7.64
C ASP A 399 17.00 9.38 -6.57
N LYS A 400 17.46 9.41 -5.31
CA LYS A 400 16.61 9.71 -4.16
C LYS A 400 16.30 11.19 -4.02
N GLU A 401 17.15 12.08 -4.52
CA GLU A 401 16.95 13.53 -4.42
C GLU A 401 15.82 13.99 -5.33
N ALA A 402 15.78 13.47 -6.57
CA ALA A 402 14.66 13.72 -7.47
C ALA A 402 13.35 13.07 -6.96
N TYR A 403 13.41 11.83 -6.44
CA TYR A 403 12.23 11.24 -5.81
C TYR A 403 11.74 12.06 -4.60
N ALA A 404 12.67 12.64 -3.82
CA ALA A 404 12.32 13.51 -2.69
C ALA A 404 11.51 14.75 -3.12
N LEU A 405 11.81 15.36 -4.29
CA LEU A 405 11.04 16.47 -4.81
C LEU A 405 9.57 16.09 -5.03
N MET A 406 9.32 14.92 -5.61
CA MET A 406 7.96 14.41 -5.82
C MET A 406 7.22 14.17 -4.50
N VAL A 407 7.94 13.68 -3.49
CA VAL A 407 7.37 13.38 -2.16
C VAL A 407 7.06 14.66 -1.40
N TYR A 408 7.95 15.66 -1.41
CA TYR A 408 7.74 16.91 -0.68
C TYR A 408 6.58 17.72 -1.24
N ASP A 409 6.38 17.67 -2.56
CA ASP A 409 5.20 18.24 -3.21
C ASP A 409 3.91 17.59 -2.70
N ASP A 410 3.90 16.25 -2.56
CA ASP A 410 2.75 15.53 -1.98
C ASP A 410 2.51 15.86 -0.49
N ILE A 411 3.57 16.16 0.28
CA ILE A 411 3.46 16.52 1.70
C ILE A 411 2.95 17.95 1.88
N ASP A 412 3.36 18.90 1.03
CA ASP A 412 2.89 20.29 1.12
C ASP A 412 1.36 20.40 0.96
N ASP A 413 0.72 19.42 0.29
CA ASP A 413 -0.73 19.33 0.07
C ASP A 413 -1.46 18.40 1.07
N ILE A 414 -0.81 17.96 2.15
CA ILE A 414 -1.38 16.98 3.08
C ILE A 414 -2.44 17.60 4.01
N ASP A 415 -3.70 17.13 3.94
CA ASP A 415 -4.72 17.54 4.91
C ASP A 415 -4.40 17.03 6.32
N TYR A 416 -4.80 17.75 7.37
CA TYR A 416 -4.75 17.26 8.75
C TYR A 416 -5.44 15.89 8.88
N GLY A 417 -4.68 14.90 9.34
CA GLY A 417 -5.14 13.51 9.51
C GLY A 417 -4.95 12.60 8.27
N SER A 418 -4.42 13.13 7.16
CA SER A 418 -4.06 12.30 6.00
C SER A 418 -2.81 11.47 6.28
N ASN A 419 -2.70 10.32 5.62
CA ASN A 419 -1.50 9.48 5.70
C ASN A 419 -0.98 9.31 4.27
N ILE A 420 0.30 9.61 4.07
CA ILE A 420 1.06 9.34 2.85
C ILE A 420 2.18 8.40 3.26
N ASP A 421 2.59 7.45 2.41
CA ASP A 421 3.61 6.46 2.75
C ASP A 421 4.55 6.32 1.54
N ASN A 422 5.72 6.95 1.63
CA ASN A 422 6.70 7.05 0.57
C ASN A 422 7.96 6.23 0.85
N ASP A 423 7.77 4.98 1.26
CA ASP A 423 8.87 4.05 1.49
C ASP A 423 9.62 3.64 0.21
N LEU A 424 10.95 3.62 0.31
CA LEU A 424 11.87 2.91 -0.57
C LEU A 424 12.41 1.68 0.18
N TYR A 425 12.24 0.48 -0.38
CA TYR A 425 12.62 -0.74 0.31
C TYR A 425 13.13 -1.85 -0.62
N SER A 426 13.91 -2.76 -0.04
CA SER A 426 14.35 -3.99 -0.71
C SER A 426 14.35 -5.14 0.26
N GLN A 427 13.43 -6.08 0.10
CA GLN A 427 13.34 -7.32 0.86
C GLN A 427 13.67 -8.48 -0.06
N ILE A 428 14.69 -9.26 0.26
CA ILE A 428 15.16 -10.40 -0.53
C ILE A 428 15.39 -11.57 0.42
N GLU A 429 14.81 -12.73 0.14
CA GLU A 429 15.02 -13.97 0.87
C GLU A 429 15.36 -15.09 -0.11
N LEU A 430 16.44 -15.82 0.13
CA LEU A 430 16.85 -16.95 -0.70
C LEU A 430 17.24 -18.13 0.17
N TYR A 431 16.57 -19.27 -0.01
CA TYR A 431 16.82 -20.50 0.76
C TYR A 431 16.92 -21.72 -0.14
N LYS A 432 17.86 -22.62 0.15
CA LYS A 432 17.93 -24.01 -0.35
C LYS A 432 17.68 -24.95 0.82
N ASP A 433 16.65 -25.77 0.76
CA ASP A 433 16.21 -26.66 1.84
C ASP A 433 15.88 -28.07 1.34
N ASN A 434 16.79 -29.02 1.59
CA ASN A 434 16.62 -30.44 1.20
C ASN A 434 16.64 -31.37 2.41
N SER A 435 16.65 -32.68 2.15
CA SER A 435 16.66 -33.70 3.21
C SER A 435 17.93 -33.72 4.06
N ARG A 436 19.04 -33.13 3.59
CA ARG A 436 20.34 -33.11 4.30
C ARG A 436 20.62 -31.79 4.98
N TYR A 437 20.33 -30.66 4.34
CA TYR A 437 20.64 -29.35 4.89
C TYR A 437 19.68 -28.26 4.40
N ARG A 438 19.66 -27.18 5.15
CA ARG A 438 19.04 -25.90 4.83
C ARG A 438 20.12 -24.82 4.84
N VAL A 439 20.17 -23.99 3.81
CA VAL A 439 21.11 -22.86 3.71
C VAL A 439 20.42 -21.70 3.03
N GLY A 440 20.62 -20.49 3.52
CA GLY A 440 20.00 -19.32 2.91
C GLY A 440 20.27 -18.06 3.68
N GLY A 441 19.59 -16.99 3.28
CA GLY A 441 19.70 -15.71 3.93
C GLY A 441 18.67 -14.73 3.43
N TYR A 442 18.65 -13.59 4.09
CA TYR A 442 17.79 -12.48 3.73
C TYR A 442 18.56 -11.16 3.79
N TYR A 443 18.06 -10.17 3.05
CA TYR A 443 18.51 -8.78 3.08
C TYR A 443 17.29 -7.88 2.99
N ASN A 444 17.12 -7.01 3.99
CA ASN A 444 16.06 -6.04 4.07
C ASN A 444 16.65 -4.64 4.18
N TYR A 445 16.25 -3.77 3.27
CA TYR A 445 16.60 -2.36 3.27
C TYR A 445 15.32 -1.54 3.33
N LEU A 446 15.31 -0.47 4.12
CA LEU A 446 14.24 0.52 4.19
C LEU A 446 14.85 1.92 4.25
N TYR A 447 14.27 2.83 3.48
CA TYR A 447 14.51 4.26 3.54
C TYR A 447 13.17 4.98 3.33
N ASP A 448 12.65 5.51 4.42
CA ASP A 448 11.42 6.27 4.48
C ASP A 448 11.70 7.74 4.11
N MET A 449 10.91 8.27 3.18
CA MET A 449 11.07 9.63 2.65
C MET A 449 10.20 10.65 3.40
N ASP A 450 9.20 10.19 4.15
CA ASP A 450 8.23 10.97 4.91
C ASP A 450 8.06 10.44 6.36
N PRO A 451 9.16 10.29 7.12
CA PRO A 451 9.16 9.53 8.36
C PRO A 451 8.39 10.17 9.49
N GLY A 452 7.32 9.49 9.91
CA GLY A 452 6.41 9.94 10.96
C GLY A 452 5.07 10.41 10.45
N SER A 453 4.86 10.44 9.13
CA SER A 453 3.62 10.81 8.46
C SER A 453 2.48 9.82 8.75
N THR A 454 2.79 8.55 9.05
CA THR A 454 1.78 7.52 9.34
C THR A 454 1.99 6.79 10.66
N LEU A 455 0.90 6.25 11.22
CA LEU A 455 0.94 5.37 12.39
C LEU A 455 1.65 4.02 12.12
N LYS A 456 2.01 3.72 10.88
CA LYS A 456 2.74 2.50 10.49
C LYS A 456 4.25 2.73 10.45
N ASP A 457 4.71 3.97 10.49
CA ASP A 457 6.13 4.32 10.42
C ASP A 457 6.78 3.94 11.74
N THR A 458 7.33 2.73 11.79
CA THR A 458 8.05 2.21 12.95
C THR A 458 9.55 2.42 12.86
N GLN A 459 10.05 2.77 11.68
CA GLN A 459 11.46 3.02 11.37
C GLN A 459 11.53 3.94 10.15
N SER A 460 12.47 4.89 10.13
CA SER A 460 12.77 5.68 8.93
C SER A 460 13.89 5.06 8.09
N ARG A 461 14.75 4.26 8.73
CA ARG A 461 15.87 3.58 8.06
C ARG A 461 16.03 2.20 8.66
N ALA A 462 16.22 1.20 7.80
CA ALA A 462 16.62 -0.13 8.22
C ALA A 462 17.60 -0.75 7.21
N GLU A 463 18.59 -1.47 7.71
CA GLU A 463 19.46 -2.33 6.89
C GLU A 463 19.74 -3.61 7.68
N ASP A 464 18.87 -4.60 7.46
CA ASP A 464 18.91 -5.88 8.15
C ASP A 464 19.40 -6.96 7.19
N PHE A 465 20.22 -7.87 7.66
CA PHE A 465 20.58 -9.05 6.89
C PHE A 465 20.81 -10.25 7.79
N GLY A 466 20.48 -11.42 7.26
CA GLY A 466 20.70 -12.67 7.96
C GLY A 466 21.17 -13.76 7.04
N PHE A 467 21.89 -14.72 7.59
CA PHE A 467 22.32 -15.92 6.90
C PHE A 467 22.19 -17.12 7.83
N GLU A 468 21.79 -18.26 7.29
CA GLU A 468 21.74 -19.52 8.02
C GLU A 468 22.30 -20.68 7.20
N PHE A 469 22.88 -21.65 7.92
CA PHE A 469 23.19 -22.98 7.45
C PHE A 469 22.81 -23.98 8.54
N PHE A 470 22.16 -25.08 8.18
CA PHE A 470 21.73 -26.12 9.09
C PHE A 470 21.76 -27.50 8.43
N GLU A 471 22.62 -28.39 8.89
CA GLU A 471 22.69 -29.80 8.54
C GLU A 471 21.74 -30.61 9.45
N LYS A 472 20.79 -31.30 8.83
CA LYS A 472 19.63 -31.89 9.52
C LYS A 472 19.91 -33.22 10.20
N LYS A 473 20.92 -33.98 9.77
CA LYS A 473 21.19 -35.31 10.33
C LYS A 473 21.74 -35.21 11.75
N ASN A 474 22.70 -34.31 11.96
CA ASN A 474 23.39 -34.16 13.24
C ASN A 474 23.08 -32.81 13.89
N ASN A 475 22.11 -32.03 13.38
CA ASN A 475 21.74 -30.71 13.91
C ASN A 475 22.92 -29.72 14.03
N ILE A 476 23.87 -29.79 13.09
CA ILE A 476 25.00 -28.84 12.99
C ILE A 476 24.50 -27.61 12.25
N GLY A 477 24.77 -26.41 12.74
CA GLY A 477 24.37 -25.22 12.01
C GLY A 477 25.01 -23.94 12.49
N PHE A 478 24.88 -22.89 11.71
CA PHE A 478 25.13 -21.54 12.16
C PHE A 478 24.05 -20.59 11.61
N SER A 479 23.67 -19.59 12.38
CA SER A 479 22.78 -18.52 11.97
C SER A 479 23.38 -17.18 12.41
N TYR A 480 23.33 -16.20 11.54
CA TYR A 480 23.70 -14.81 11.81
C TYR A 480 22.50 -13.92 11.45
N ASP A 481 22.19 -12.97 12.31
CA ASP A 481 21.11 -12.00 12.14
C ASP A 481 21.67 -10.64 12.57
N GLU A 482 21.64 -9.65 11.67
CA GLU A 482 22.00 -8.27 11.95
C GLU A 482 20.84 -7.36 11.57
N LYS A 483 20.50 -6.46 12.47
CA LYS A 483 19.48 -5.43 12.27
C LYS A 483 20.08 -4.09 12.61
N ASN A 484 19.91 -3.12 11.73
CA ASN A 484 20.45 -1.78 11.89
C ASN A 484 19.38 -0.76 11.54
N GLY A 485 19.38 0.40 12.20
CA GLY A 485 18.43 1.45 11.88
C GLY A 485 17.97 2.28 13.06
N ASP A 486 16.91 3.04 12.88
CA ASP A 486 16.24 3.76 13.95
C ASP A 486 14.92 3.07 14.36
N LYS A 487 14.29 3.59 15.41
CA LYS A 487 13.00 3.08 15.92
C LYS A 487 12.09 4.25 16.27
N PHE A 488 10.84 4.20 15.80
CA PHE A 488 9.80 5.18 16.08
C PHE A 488 8.76 4.63 17.05
N ARG A 489 8.16 5.54 17.84
CA ARG A 489 7.03 5.30 18.73
C ARG A 489 5.84 6.17 18.32
N LYS A 490 4.63 5.69 18.60
CA LYS A 490 3.40 6.46 18.38
C LYS A 490 3.29 7.61 19.38
N LEU A 491 2.75 8.74 18.92
CA LEU A 491 2.37 9.83 19.82
C LEU A 491 1.08 9.49 20.56
N GLY A 492 1.05 9.73 21.86
CA GLY A 492 -0.17 9.63 22.66
C GLY A 492 -1.16 10.74 22.33
N LEU A 493 -2.46 10.55 22.60
CA LEU A 493 -3.46 11.62 22.40
C LEU A 493 -3.15 12.91 23.20
N TRP A 494 -2.41 12.78 24.30
CA TRP A 494 -1.94 13.92 25.11
C TRP A 494 -0.71 14.63 24.50
N GLU A 495 -0.05 14.05 23.49
CA GLU A 495 1.09 14.62 22.75
C GLU A 495 0.67 15.13 21.36
N ARG A 496 -0.56 14.81 20.90
CA ARG A 496 -1.09 15.24 19.60
C ARG A 496 -1.77 16.61 19.71
N ASP A 497 -1.53 17.47 18.73
CA ASP A 497 -2.16 18.79 18.62
C ASP A 497 -2.19 19.21 17.13
N PRO A 498 -3.32 19.66 16.56
CA PRO A 498 -3.45 20.02 15.15
C PRO A 498 -2.51 21.14 14.71
N ASN A 499 -2.06 22.01 15.63
CA ASN A 499 -1.20 23.15 15.34
C ASN A 499 0.32 22.80 15.37
N LEU A 500 0.69 21.52 15.57
CA LEU A 500 2.07 21.04 15.57
C LEU A 500 2.78 21.14 14.22
N ASP A 501 2.03 21.21 13.12
CA ASP A 501 2.54 21.25 11.75
C ASP A 501 3.59 22.37 11.56
N SER A 502 3.35 23.54 12.16
CA SER A 502 4.30 24.65 12.10
C SER A 502 5.59 24.47 12.94
N MET A 503 5.63 23.48 13.83
CA MET A 503 6.60 23.35 14.94
C MET A 503 7.62 22.24 14.75
N ILE A 504 7.35 21.21 13.93
CA ILE A 504 8.27 20.10 13.65
C ILE A 504 8.76 20.22 12.22
N GLN A 505 10.08 20.38 12.06
CA GLN A 505 10.73 20.48 10.75
C GLN A 505 11.64 19.29 10.56
N TYR A 506 11.37 18.51 9.51
CA TYR A 506 12.26 17.43 9.11
C TYR A 506 13.27 17.95 8.10
N ASN A 507 14.55 17.61 8.32
CA ASN A 507 15.60 17.95 7.38
C ASN A 507 15.39 17.17 6.07
N SER A 508 15.31 17.88 4.94
CA SER A 508 15.25 17.23 3.64
C SER A 508 16.59 16.66 3.19
N LEU A 509 16.52 15.66 2.31
CA LEU A 509 17.65 15.16 1.53
C LEU A 509 18.35 16.22 0.67
N LEU A 510 17.63 17.29 0.28
CA LEU A 510 18.11 18.32 -0.63
C LEU A 510 18.92 19.42 0.08
N GLY A 511 18.94 19.41 1.43
CA GLY A 511 19.59 20.42 2.25
C GLY A 511 18.99 21.84 2.12
N GLY A 512 19.52 22.79 2.90
CA GLY A 512 19.15 24.21 2.77
C GLY A 512 17.75 24.58 3.31
N ASN A 513 17.02 25.43 2.58
CA ASN A 513 15.68 25.94 2.91
C ASN A 513 14.53 24.95 2.57
N PHE A 514 14.86 23.73 2.12
CA PHE A 514 13.87 22.68 1.87
C PHE A 514 13.60 21.94 3.18
N TYR A 515 12.49 22.29 3.83
CA TYR A 515 11.92 21.59 4.97
C TYR A 515 10.47 21.28 4.62
N TYR A 516 10.01 20.09 4.97
CA TYR A 516 8.60 19.76 4.92
C TYR A 516 8.05 19.80 6.35
N LYS A 517 6.79 20.19 6.44
CA LYS A 517 6.03 20.40 7.66
C LYS A 517 4.75 19.59 7.54
N TYR A 518 4.50 18.76 8.53
CA TYR A 518 3.23 18.07 8.69
C TYR A 518 3.06 17.73 10.16
N ASN A 519 1.86 17.31 10.54
CA ASN A 519 1.58 16.87 11.91
C ASN A 519 1.95 15.38 12.08
N PRO A 520 2.99 15.04 12.86
CA PRO A 520 3.45 13.66 12.94
C PRO A 520 2.50 12.76 13.70
N SER A 521 2.38 11.53 13.22
CA SER A 521 1.69 10.42 13.88
C SER A 521 2.63 9.61 14.78
N THR A 522 3.92 9.58 14.45
CA THR A 522 4.97 8.90 15.22
C THR A 522 6.21 9.78 15.37
N ILE A 523 7.01 9.52 16.40
CA ILE A 523 8.26 10.22 16.66
C ILE A 523 9.37 9.22 16.93
N ARG A 524 10.62 9.57 16.63
CA ARG A 524 11.78 8.72 16.87
C ARG A 524 11.96 8.47 18.37
N GLU A 525 12.03 7.20 18.76
CA GLU A 525 12.35 6.73 20.11
C GLU A 525 13.86 6.53 20.26
N TYR A 526 14.47 5.84 19.28
CA TYR A 526 15.91 5.62 19.21
C TYR A 526 16.45 6.06 17.85
N SER A 527 17.51 6.86 17.84
CA SER A 527 18.23 7.23 16.62
C SER A 527 19.14 6.12 16.08
N GLN A 528 19.41 5.12 16.91
CA GLN A 528 20.14 3.91 16.57
C GLN A 528 19.58 2.76 17.41
N TYR A 529 19.21 1.65 16.78
CA TYR A 529 18.59 0.49 17.41
C TYR A 529 19.09 -0.80 16.76
N ASP A 530 20.39 -1.03 16.90
CA ASP A 530 21.10 -2.08 16.19
C ASP A 530 21.21 -3.35 17.04
N SER A 531 21.23 -4.52 16.39
CA SER A 531 21.44 -5.81 17.03
C SER A 531 22.14 -6.80 16.10
N ARG A 532 23.02 -7.64 16.64
CA ARG A 532 23.67 -8.76 15.96
C ARG A 532 23.58 -10.03 16.80
N ASP A 533 23.09 -11.12 16.22
CA ASP A 533 22.97 -12.43 16.87
C ASP A 533 23.63 -13.51 15.99
N LEU A 534 24.74 -14.07 16.45
CA LEU A 534 25.39 -15.25 15.87
C LEU A 534 25.09 -16.46 16.76
N ARG A 535 24.62 -17.55 16.17
CA ARG A 535 24.45 -18.83 16.88
C ARG A 535 25.10 -19.93 16.08
N VAL A 536 25.93 -20.74 16.73
CA VAL A 536 26.61 -21.90 16.14
C VAL A 536 26.27 -23.13 16.96
N SER A 537 25.83 -24.21 16.30
CA SER A 537 25.58 -25.54 16.87
C SER A 537 26.59 -26.52 16.24
N PHE A 538 27.41 -27.17 17.07
CA PHE A 538 28.41 -28.15 16.63
C PHE A 538 27.84 -29.57 16.45
N GLY A 539 26.54 -29.72 16.66
CA GLY A 539 25.77 -30.93 16.45
C GLY A 539 25.20 -31.53 17.74
N ASP A 540 24.36 -32.54 17.53
CA ASP A 540 23.59 -33.27 18.54
C ASP A 540 23.91 -34.76 18.37
N TYR A 541 24.58 -35.34 19.37
CA TYR A 541 25.15 -36.68 19.27
C TYR A 541 24.74 -37.54 20.47
N ASP A 542 24.59 -38.84 20.23
CA ASP A 542 24.45 -39.82 21.31
C ASP A 542 25.73 -39.87 22.15
N PHE A 543 25.58 -39.83 23.47
CA PHE A 543 26.71 -39.83 24.40
C PHE A 543 26.79 -41.11 25.23
N TRP A 544 25.89 -41.29 26.21
CA TRP A 544 25.89 -42.47 27.09
C TRP A 544 24.50 -42.78 27.64
N GLY A 545 24.03 -44.01 27.45
CA GLY A 545 22.63 -44.38 27.74
C GLY A 545 21.68 -43.58 26.85
N ASP A 546 20.63 -43.02 27.45
CA ASP A 546 19.65 -42.18 26.75
C ASP A 546 20.06 -40.69 26.71
N TYR A 547 21.27 -40.34 27.18
CA TYR A 547 21.76 -38.97 27.15
C TYR A 547 22.45 -38.62 25.83
N ARG A 548 22.07 -37.48 25.29
CA ARG A 548 22.64 -36.78 24.14
C ARG A 548 23.51 -35.61 24.58
N ILE A 549 24.47 -35.23 23.75
CA ILE A 549 25.35 -34.08 23.93
C ILE A 549 25.15 -33.08 22.78
N LYS A 550 25.00 -31.80 23.11
CA LYS A 550 24.92 -30.70 22.16
C LYS A 550 25.83 -29.56 22.57
N ALA A 551 26.76 -29.17 21.71
CA ALA A 551 27.67 -28.04 21.98
C ALA A 551 27.43 -26.90 20.99
N GLY A 552 27.72 -25.67 21.40
CA GLY A 552 27.56 -24.50 20.54
C GLY A 552 28.29 -23.26 21.03
N TYR A 553 28.19 -22.20 20.23
CA TYR A 553 28.78 -20.90 20.48
C TYR A 553 27.83 -19.79 20.00
N ASN A 554 27.52 -18.84 20.87
CA ASN A 554 26.61 -17.74 20.58
C ASN A 554 27.33 -16.39 20.76
N ILE A 555 27.06 -15.41 19.90
CA ILE A 555 27.39 -14.00 20.11
C ILE A 555 26.08 -13.21 20.07
N ASN A 556 25.81 -12.40 21.09
CA ASN A 556 24.70 -11.46 21.10
C ASN A 556 25.24 -10.06 21.34
N GLU A 557 25.03 -9.15 20.39
CA GLU A 557 25.47 -7.77 20.42
C GLU A 557 24.27 -6.84 20.16
N HIS A 558 24.20 -5.70 20.85
CA HIS A 558 23.24 -4.65 20.51
C HIS A 558 23.80 -3.28 20.87
N GLU A 559 23.52 -2.30 20.01
CA GLU A 559 23.84 -0.90 20.24
C GLU A 559 22.57 -0.04 20.09
N ARG A 560 22.26 0.77 21.10
CA ARG A 560 21.06 1.59 21.14
C ARG A 560 21.41 3.00 21.56
N LYS A 561 20.85 3.99 20.89
CA LYS A 561 20.99 5.41 21.21
C LYS A 561 19.62 6.08 21.21
N LEU A 562 19.20 6.57 22.37
CA LEU A 562 17.91 7.24 22.57
C LEU A 562 17.89 8.56 21.80
N ASP A 563 16.76 8.87 21.18
CA ASP A 563 16.53 10.17 20.57
C ASP A 563 16.09 11.19 21.63
N LEU A 564 16.78 12.32 21.71
CA LEU A 564 16.60 13.36 22.73
C LEU A 564 15.91 14.61 22.14
N MET A 565 15.08 14.44 21.11
CA MET A 565 14.33 15.54 20.53
C MET A 565 13.35 16.15 21.53
N ASP A 566 13.38 17.47 21.64
CA ASP A 566 12.44 18.24 22.44
C ASP A 566 11.04 18.20 21.84
N ASP A 567 10.04 18.08 22.72
CA ASP A 567 8.65 18.30 22.39
C ASP A 567 8.41 19.83 22.30
N PRO A 568 8.08 20.37 21.11
CA PRO A 568 7.94 21.81 20.91
C PRO A 568 6.85 22.46 21.77
N LEU A 569 5.85 21.69 22.23
CA LEU A 569 4.81 22.17 23.14
C LEU A 569 5.37 22.31 24.56
N ARG A 570 6.22 21.36 24.98
CA ARG A 570 6.77 21.30 26.34
C ARG A 570 7.98 22.20 26.53
N GLU A 571 8.81 22.37 25.50
CA GLU A 571 9.98 23.27 25.49
C GLU A 571 9.61 24.71 25.94
N LYS A 572 8.42 25.18 25.54
CA LYS A 572 7.96 26.55 25.82
C LYS A 572 7.39 26.73 27.24
N VAL A 573 6.87 25.67 27.87
CA VAL A 573 6.17 25.74 29.17
C VAL A 573 7.00 25.21 30.34
N VAL A 574 7.84 24.20 30.12
CA VAL A 574 8.76 23.67 31.14
C VAL A 574 9.98 24.58 31.24
N LYS A 575 10.04 25.37 32.32
CA LYS A 575 11.09 26.39 32.54
C LYS A 575 12.19 25.90 33.49
N GLY A 576 13.32 26.59 33.47
CA GLY A 576 14.46 26.32 34.35
C GLY A 576 15.44 25.30 33.75
N SER A 577 16.32 24.77 34.60
CA SER A 577 17.36 23.81 34.20
C SER A 577 16.81 22.38 34.10
N ASN A 578 15.60 22.17 33.58
CA ASN A 578 15.01 20.84 33.43
C ASN A 578 14.92 20.50 31.94
N GLU A 579 16.05 20.07 31.37
CA GLU A 579 16.17 19.74 29.94
C GLU A 579 15.45 18.42 29.63
N ARG A 580 15.61 17.41 30.51
CA ARG A 580 15.02 16.08 30.30
C ARG A 580 13.49 16.10 30.18
N ASP A 581 12.80 16.90 30.99
CA ASP A 581 11.34 16.98 30.93
C ASP A 581 10.83 17.72 29.68
N LYS A 582 11.67 18.34 28.86
CA LYS A 582 11.26 18.94 27.58
C LYS A 582 11.19 17.91 26.44
N GLU A 583 11.88 16.78 26.59
CA GLU A 583 12.00 15.75 25.57
C GLU A 583 10.73 14.89 25.39
N TYR A 584 10.53 14.36 24.18
CA TYR A 584 9.56 13.30 23.92
C TYR A 584 9.85 12.02 24.71
N ASN A 585 11.12 11.60 24.80
CA ASN A 585 11.52 10.32 25.39
C ASN A 585 12.01 10.43 26.85
N ARG A 586 11.47 11.40 27.60
CA ARG A 586 11.86 11.74 28.98
C ARG A 586 11.82 10.60 30.00
N PHE A 587 10.99 9.58 29.78
CA PHE A 587 10.83 8.49 30.75
C PHE A 587 11.93 7.42 30.67
N GLU A 588 12.76 7.45 29.63
CA GLU A 588 13.88 6.52 29.47
C GLU A 588 15.12 6.98 30.22
N ASN A 589 15.69 6.12 31.08
CA ASN A 589 16.91 6.40 31.85
C ASN A 589 18.21 6.02 31.11
N ILE A 590 18.16 5.03 30.22
CA ILE A 590 19.34 4.58 29.47
C ILE A 590 19.33 5.28 28.10
N ILE A 591 20.23 6.23 27.91
CA ILE A 591 20.31 7.01 26.66
C ILE A 591 21.25 6.39 25.61
N TYR A 592 22.14 5.51 26.06
CA TYR A 592 23.07 4.77 25.22
C TYR A 592 23.34 3.42 25.86
N SER A 593 23.35 2.35 25.05
CA SER A 593 23.67 1.00 25.49
C SER A 593 24.41 0.29 24.37
N ASP A 594 25.57 -0.28 24.68
CA ASP A 594 26.41 -1.11 23.81
C ASP A 594 26.78 -2.36 24.62
N PHE A 595 26.26 -3.50 24.19
CA PHE A 595 26.42 -4.77 24.88
C PHE A 595 26.86 -5.83 23.88
N ARG A 596 27.77 -6.70 24.33
CA ARG A 596 28.22 -7.88 23.59
C ARG A 596 28.48 -9.04 24.55
N GLU A 597 27.88 -10.19 24.29
CA GLU A 597 28.17 -11.45 24.99
C GLU A 597 28.62 -12.52 24.01
N GLU A 598 29.73 -13.17 24.32
CA GLU A 598 30.26 -14.33 23.62
C GLU A 598 30.13 -15.55 24.56
N ARG A 599 29.33 -16.56 24.20
CA ARG A 599 28.99 -17.71 25.06
C ARG A 599 29.22 -19.04 24.35
N ALA A 600 30.21 -19.80 24.77
CA ALA A 600 30.39 -21.21 24.40
C ALA A 600 29.65 -22.11 25.39
N TYR A 601 28.95 -23.15 24.92
CA TYR A 601 28.18 -24.04 25.79
C TYR A 601 28.23 -25.50 25.36
N VAL A 602 27.99 -26.39 26.33
CA VAL A 602 27.77 -27.83 26.15
C VAL A 602 26.59 -28.25 27.01
N ASP A 603 25.57 -28.82 26.37
CA ASP A 603 24.38 -29.39 26.97
C ASP A 603 24.49 -30.92 26.97
N PHE A 604 24.22 -31.56 28.10
CA PHE A 604 24.02 -33.01 28.24
C PHE A 604 22.56 -33.24 28.63
N TYR A 605 21.79 -33.92 27.80
CA TYR A 605 20.34 -33.98 28.00
C TYR A 605 19.72 -35.29 27.53
N ASN A 606 18.59 -35.65 28.12
CA ASN A 606 17.70 -36.70 27.63
C ASN A 606 16.28 -36.14 27.58
N ASP A 607 15.26 -36.98 27.42
CA ASP A 607 13.87 -36.52 27.29
C ASP A 607 13.33 -35.85 28.58
N THR A 608 13.95 -36.09 29.73
CA THR A 608 13.44 -35.59 31.03
C THR A 608 14.37 -34.61 31.74
N THR A 609 15.67 -34.59 31.43
CA THR A 609 16.70 -33.83 32.16
C THR A 609 17.71 -33.20 31.22
N LYS A 610 18.24 -32.04 31.59
CA LYS A 610 19.27 -31.31 30.83
C LYS A 610 20.27 -30.67 31.80
N PHE A 611 21.56 -30.81 31.51
CA PHE A 611 22.65 -30.13 32.20
C PHE A 611 23.41 -29.25 31.21
N THR A 612 23.63 -27.99 31.53
CA THR A 612 24.31 -27.02 30.69
C THR A 612 25.59 -26.57 31.37
N PHE A 613 26.71 -26.59 30.64
CA PHE A 613 27.96 -25.95 31.04
C PHE A 613 28.27 -24.89 30.00
N ALA A 614 28.55 -23.66 30.42
CA ALA A 614 28.93 -22.60 29.50
C ALA A 614 30.07 -21.73 30.04
N THR A 615 30.81 -21.10 29.14
CA THR A 615 31.84 -20.13 29.46
C THR A 615 31.91 -19.08 28.38
N GLY A 616 32.38 -17.88 28.72
CA GLY A 616 32.31 -16.78 27.79
C GLY A 616 32.88 -15.48 28.31
N GLN A 617 32.62 -14.41 27.56
CA GLN A 617 32.96 -13.04 27.92
C GLN A 617 31.78 -12.12 27.68
N THR A 618 31.64 -11.10 28.50
CA THR A 618 30.63 -10.04 28.35
C THR A 618 31.33 -8.69 28.35
N LYS A 619 30.94 -7.81 27.43
CA LYS A 619 31.30 -6.40 27.39
C LYS A 619 30.01 -5.60 27.41
N GLU A 620 29.90 -4.69 28.36
CA GLU A 620 28.72 -3.86 28.56
C GLU A 620 29.16 -2.42 28.79
N LYS A 621 28.63 -1.48 28.01
CA LYS A 621 28.79 -0.05 28.17
C LYS A 621 27.41 0.59 28.06
N PHE A 622 27.00 1.33 29.07
CA PHE A 622 25.74 2.08 28.99
C PHE A 622 25.88 3.44 29.66
N TRP A 623 25.08 4.40 29.21
CA TRP A 623 25.00 5.74 29.78
C TRP A 623 23.64 5.91 30.44
N ASP A 624 23.70 6.18 31.73
CA ASP A 624 22.53 6.34 32.59
C ASP A 624 22.36 7.81 32.99
N ARG A 625 21.11 8.29 32.92
CA ARG A 625 20.68 9.62 33.35
C ARG A 625 19.70 9.59 34.52
N ASP A 626 19.58 8.47 35.22
CA ASP A 626 18.81 8.35 36.46
C ASP A 626 19.19 9.45 37.48
N GLY A 627 18.21 10.25 37.90
CA GLY A 627 18.39 11.41 38.76
C GLY A 627 19.06 12.64 38.11
N ILE A 628 19.33 12.64 36.81
CA ILE A 628 19.95 13.75 36.06
C ILE A 628 18.92 14.38 35.12
N TYR A 629 18.57 15.64 35.40
CA TYR A 629 17.54 16.39 34.67
C TYR A 629 18.04 17.71 34.05
N TYR A 630 19.24 18.18 34.44
CA TYR A 630 19.70 19.54 34.17
C TYR A 630 20.87 19.67 33.19
N GLU A 631 21.46 18.55 32.78
CA GLU A 631 22.59 18.55 31.85
C GLU A 631 22.10 18.51 30.41
N PRO A 632 22.56 19.42 29.52
CA PRO A 632 22.20 19.39 28.11
C PRO A 632 22.76 18.14 27.42
N ALA A 633 22.05 17.71 26.37
CA ALA A 633 22.35 16.52 25.60
C ALA A 633 23.80 16.48 25.06
N PHE A 634 24.43 15.31 25.19
CA PHE A 634 25.73 14.96 24.59
C PHE A 634 26.93 15.86 24.92
N SER A 635 26.89 16.65 26.00
CA SER A 635 28.11 17.30 26.51
C SER A 635 29.04 16.26 27.16
N VAL A 636 30.36 16.46 27.09
CA VAL A 636 31.34 15.52 27.66
C VAL A 636 31.16 15.48 29.18
N ASN A 637 30.80 14.30 29.71
CA ASN A 637 30.45 14.03 31.12
C ASN A 637 29.02 14.45 31.56
N SER A 638 28.06 14.72 30.66
CA SER A 638 26.66 15.01 31.04
C SER A 638 25.95 13.85 31.75
N TYR A 639 26.37 12.61 31.50
CA TYR A 639 25.67 11.41 31.96
C TYR A 639 26.65 10.40 32.59
N ARG A 640 26.11 9.48 33.40
CA ARG A 640 26.94 8.47 34.08
C ARG A 640 27.22 7.31 33.12
N GLN A 641 28.46 7.24 32.66
CA GLN A 641 28.92 6.11 31.86
C GLN A 641 29.33 4.95 32.76
N TYR A 642 28.83 3.76 32.48
CA TYR A 642 29.26 2.51 33.09
C TYR A 642 29.92 1.64 32.01
N VAL A 643 31.01 0.97 32.37
CA VAL A 643 31.69 -0.01 31.50
C VAL A 643 32.06 -1.22 32.35
N ASN A 644 31.62 -2.40 31.94
CA ASN A 644 31.89 -3.68 32.58
C ASN A 644 32.35 -4.70 31.54
N GLU A 645 33.55 -5.24 31.71
CA GLU A 645 34.05 -6.37 30.91
C GLU A 645 34.32 -7.54 31.86
N SER A 646 33.71 -8.71 31.62
CA SER A 646 33.87 -9.92 32.43
C SER A 646 34.14 -11.16 31.61
N LYS A 647 34.79 -12.15 32.22
CA LYS A 647 34.79 -13.54 31.78
C LYS A 647 33.86 -14.33 32.70
N PHE A 648 33.08 -15.26 32.16
CA PHE A 648 32.11 -16.02 32.96
C PHE A 648 32.19 -17.54 32.78
N TYR A 649 31.68 -18.23 33.79
CA TYR A 649 31.40 -19.66 33.80
C TYR A 649 29.98 -19.88 34.29
N GLU A 650 29.22 -20.75 33.63
CA GLU A 650 27.82 -21.00 33.91
C GLU A 650 27.56 -22.50 34.00
N PHE A 651 26.74 -22.90 34.96
CA PHE A 651 26.26 -24.26 35.14
C PHE A 651 24.74 -24.23 35.33
N GLY A 652 24.01 -25.04 34.56
CA GLY A 652 22.56 -25.18 34.64
C GLY A 652 22.15 -26.64 34.75
N ALA A 653 21.08 -26.91 35.48
CA ALA A 653 20.42 -28.20 35.57
C ALA A 653 18.91 -28.01 35.46
N GLU A 654 18.27 -28.79 34.59
CA GLU A 654 16.86 -28.75 34.28
C GLU A 654 16.28 -30.15 34.33
N ARG A 655 15.04 -30.27 34.81
CA ARG A 655 14.21 -31.46 34.72
C ARG A 655 12.83 -31.06 34.24
N ASN A 656 12.48 -31.45 33.03
CA ASN A 656 11.30 -30.95 32.31
C ASN A 656 10.00 -31.59 32.79
N GLU A 657 10.06 -32.87 33.17
CA GLU A 657 8.87 -33.64 33.54
C GLU A 657 9.17 -34.51 34.77
N ILE A 658 8.60 -34.12 35.91
CA ILE A 658 8.53 -34.93 37.12
C ILE A 658 7.05 -35.27 37.34
N PRO A 659 6.61 -36.50 37.02
CA PRO A 659 5.23 -36.89 37.25
C PRO A 659 4.97 -37.03 38.75
N LEU A 660 4.02 -36.27 39.27
CA LEU A 660 3.57 -36.32 40.67
C LEU A 660 2.26 -37.10 40.83
N GLY A 661 1.85 -37.85 39.80
CA GLY A 661 0.61 -38.62 39.79
C GLY A 661 -0.61 -37.71 39.86
N ALA A 662 -1.47 -37.90 40.86
CA ALA A 662 -2.67 -37.08 41.05
C ALA A 662 -2.36 -35.59 41.36
N PHE A 663 -1.11 -35.24 41.64
CA PHE A 663 -0.67 -33.87 41.87
C PHE A 663 -0.11 -33.18 40.61
N GLY A 664 -0.24 -33.78 39.42
CA GLY A 664 0.17 -33.17 38.14
C GLY A 664 1.65 -33.38 37.79
N GLU A 665 2.22 -32.43 37.05
CA GLU A 665 3.58 -32.47 36.50
C GLU A 665 4.38 -31.26 36.99
N LEU A 666 5.64 -31.51 37.35
CA LEU A 666 6.55 -30.49 37.86
C LEU A 666 7.80 -30.41 36.98
N ALA A 667 8.15 -29.21 36.52
CA ALA A 667 9.42 -28.90 35.88
C ALA A 667 10.27 -28.02 36.80
N LEU A 668 11.56 -28.30 36.90
CA LEU A 668 12.52 -27.58 37.74
C LEU A 668 13.73 -27.17 36.93
N PHE A 669 14.21 -25.94 37.11
CA PHE A 669 15.49 -25.47 36.60
C PHE A 669 16.26 -24.75 37.69
N GLY A 670 17.56 -24.99 37.75
CA GLY A 670 18.51 -24.25 38.58
C GLY A 670 19.76 -23.92 37.80
N GLY A 671 20.21 -22.66 37.87
CA GLY A 671 21.39 -22.18 37.18
C GLY A 671 22.27 -21.31 38.07
N VAL A 672 23.58 -21.44 37.93
CA VAL A 672 24.57 -20.56 38.55
C VAL A 672 25.50 -20.02 37.48
N ARG A 673 25.84 -18.74 37.54
CA ARG A 673 26.81 -18.10 36.65
C ARG A 673 27.76 -17.24 37.47
N TYR A 674 29.06 -17.47 37.33
CA TYR A 674 30.12 -16.72 37.97
C TYR A 674 30.82 -15.84 36.93
N ASP A 675 30.77 -14.53 37.11
CA ASP A 675 31.43 -13.52 36.26
C ASP A 675 32.62 -12.92 37.02
N LYS A 676 33.85 -13.09 36.50
CA LYS A 676 35.06 -12.40 36.97
C LYS A 676 35.31 -11.19 36.07
N TYR A 677 35.35 -9.99 36.64
CA TYR A 677 35.59 -8.79 35.84
C TYR A 677 37.07 -8.61 35.54
N ASP A 678 37.38 -8.10 34.34
CA ASP A 678 38.75 -7.75 33.94
C ASP A 678 38.95 -6.23 33.92
N LYS A 679 37.90 -5.49 33.55
CA LYS A 679 37.92 -4.03 33.37
C LYS A 679 36.61 -3.40 33.83
N GLY A 680 36.72 -2.23 34.45
CA GLY A 680 35.60 -1.43 34.92
C GLY A 680 35.85 0.06 34.74
N TYR A 681 34.80 0.84 34.49
CA TYR A 681 34.88 2.31 34.52
C TYR A 681 34.04 2.85 35.67
N ASN A 682 34.62 3.72 36.49
CA ASN A 682 33.90 4.42 37.55
C ASN A 682 33.46 5.80 37.06
N PRO A 683 32.15 6.05 36.88
CA PRO A 683 31.65 7.35 36.40
C PRO A 683 31.93 8.51 37.38
N TYR A 684 32.11 8.22 38.66
CA TYR A 684 32.25 9.24 39.71
C TYR A 684 33.70 9.71 39.89
N THR A 685 34.69 8.82 39.73
CA THR A 685 36.13 9.20 39.72
C THR A 685 36.68 9.41 38.31
N ARG A 686 35.89 9.06 37.28
CA ARG A 686 36.25 9.13 35.86
C ARG A 686 37.54 8.36 35.53
N HIS A 687 37.71 7.19 36.16
CA HIS A 687 38.90 6.36 36.01
C HIS A 687 38.53 4.93 35.62
N TYR A 688 39.33 4.35 34.72
CA TYR A 688 39.29 2.91 34.46
C TYR A 688 40.07 2.19 35.55
N THR A 689 39.49 1.12 36.08
CA THR A 689 40.18 0.21 36.97
C THR A 689 40.17 -1.18 36.39
N ASN A 690 41.21 -1.94 36.71
CA ASN A 690 41.27 -3.38 36.48
C ASN A 690 41.35 -4.03 37.86
N GLY A 691 40.71 -5.17 38.03
CA GLY A 691 41.01 -6.03 39.17
C GLY A 691 40.11 -7.24 39.22
N GLU A 692 40.25 -8.04 40.28
CA GLU A 692 39.75 -9.42 40.33
C GLU A 692 38.37 -9.55 41.01
N ASP A 693 37.55 -8.52 40.99
CA ASP A 693 36.19 -8.59 41.54
C ASP A 693 35.30 -9.54 40.72
N SER A 694 34.24 -10.04 41.35
CA SER A 694 33.37 -11.03 40.72
C SER A 694 31.91 -10.94 41.18
N THR A 695 31.03 -11.54 40.39
CA THR A 695 29.63 -11.76 40.77
C THR A 695 29.24 -13.22 40.59
N LEU A 696 28.36 -13.70 41.46
CA LEU A 696 27.68 -14.98 41.33
C LEU A 696 26.18 -14.73 41.14
N ARG A 697 25.65 -15.07 39.96
CA ARG A 697 24.22 -15.10 39.67
C ARG A 697 23.66 -16.49 39.93
N THR A 698 22.66 -16.60 40.79
CA THR A 698 21.87 -17.81 41.02
C THR A 698 20.46 -17.63 40.44
N GLN A 699 19.96 -18.62 39.70
CA GLN A 699 18.62 -18.65 39.12
C GLN A 699 17.91 -19.96 39.50
N LEU A 700 16.63 -19.88 39.83
CA LEU A 700 15.75 -21.03 40.07
C LEU A 700 14.43 -20.79 39.34
N LYS A 701 13.92 -21.79 38.63
CA LYS A 701 12.60 -21.77 38.01
C LYS A 701 11.85 -23.06 38.34
N LEU A 702 10.57 -22.92 38.65
CA LEU A 702 9.66 -24.02 38.92
C LEU A 702 8.41 -23.81 38.05
N ASN A 703 7.99 -24.83 37.32
CA ASN A 703 6.67 -24.88 36.68
C ASN A 703 5.90 -26.08 37.26
N HIS A 704 4.69 -25.85 37.75
CA HIS A 704 3.79 -26.90 38.22
C HIS A 704 2.46 -26.82 37.47
N THR A 705 2.17 -27.85 36.67
CA THR A 705 0.91 -27.99 35.94
C THR A 705 0.07 -29.09 36.57
N ILE A 706 -1.18 -28.82 36.91
CA ILE A 706 -2.08 -29.79 37.55
C ILE A 706 -3.52 -29.69 37.02
N GLN A 707 -4.12 -30.84 36.71
CA GLN A 707 -5.57 -30.96 36.53
C GLN A 707 -6.23 -31.20 37.89
N LEU A 708 -6.85 -30.17 38.46
CA LEU A 708 -7.50 -30.22 39.78
C LEU A 708 -8.79 -31.04 39.75
N PHE A 709 -9.55 -30.95 38.64
CA PHE A 709 -10.77 -31.73 38.43
C PHE A 709 -11.08 -31.84 36.94
N ASP A 710 -11.57 -32.98 36.49
CA ASP A 710 -12.15 -33.13 35.15
C ASP A 710 -13.22 -34.22 35.17
N ASN A 711 -14.45 -33.89 34.76
CA ASN A 711 -15.52 -34.86 34.59
C ASN A 711 -16.03 -34.97 33.14
N THR A 712 -15.38 -34.32 32.16
CA THR A 712 -15.84 -34.20 30.77
C THR A 712 -15.98 -35.54 30.05
N ASP A 713 -15.34 -36.60 30.55
CA ASP A 713 -15.49 -37.98 30.05
C ASP A 713 -16.56 -38.81 30.78
N ASN A 714 -17.16 -38.30 31.87
CA ASN A 714 -18.15 -39.04 32.65
C ASN A 714 -19.56 -38.97 32.01
N LYS A 715 -20.04 -40.11 31.49
CA LYS A 715 -21.36 -40.21 30.81
C LYS A 715 -22.58 -39.91 31.69
N ASN A 716 -22.46 -39.97 33.02
CA ASN A 716 -23.57 -39.75 33.97
C ASN A 716 -23.55 -38.34 34.60
N ARG A 717 -22.68 -37.44 34.13
CA ARG A 717 -22.55 -36.10 34.68
C ARG A 717 -23.75 -35.22 34.32
N LYS A 718 -24.08 -34.27 35.19
CA LYS A 718 -25.14 -33.27 34.96
C LYS A 718 -24.63 -32.02 34.23
N MET A 719 -23.33 -31.78 34.25
CA MET A 719 -22.65 -30.63 33.66
C MET A 719 -21.16 -30.95 33.50
N ASP A 720 -20.60 -30.47 32.40
CA ASP A 720 -19.18 -30.55 32.09
C ASP A 720 -18.42 -29.58 33.01
N PHE A 721 -17.47 -30.10 33.78
CA PHE A 721 -16.63 -29.30 34.66
C PHE A 721 -15.19 -29.79 34.57
N ALA A 722 -14.29 -28.90 34.17
CA ALA A 722 -12.85 -29.12 34.17
C ALA A 722 -12.16 -27.90 34.79
N LEU A 723 -11.15 -28.14 35.63
CA LEU A 723 -10.35 -27.12 36.32
C LEU A 723 -8.89 -27.52 36.28
N SER A 724 -8.04 -26.68 35.69
CA SER A 724 -6.59 -26.84 35.67
C SER A 724 -5.86 -25.59 36.15
N ASN A 725 -4.63 -25.79 36.63
CA ASN A 725 -3.76 -24.75 37.13
C ASN A 725 -2.33 -24.95 36.58
N ASP A 726 -1.69 -23.86 36.16
CA ASP A 726 -0.30 -23.80 35.69
C ASP A 726 0.41 -22.65 36.43
N LEU A 727 1.25 -23.03 37.40
CA LEU A 727 2.00 -22.15 38.29
C LEU A 727 3.47 -22.09 37.86
N ASN A 728 3.96 -20.89 37.57
CA ASN A 728 5.37 -20.60 37.32
C ASN A 728 5.98 -19.74 38.43
N LEU A 729 7.08 -20.18 39.02
CA LEU A 729 7.89 -19.41 39.96
C LEU A 729 9.29 -19.20 39.39
N PHE A 730 9.80 -17.98 39.45
CA PHE A 730 11.16 -17.65 39.04
C PHE A 730 11.86 -16.79 40.10
N TYR A 731 13.10 -17.15 40.41
CA TYR A 731 13.96 -16.47 41.36
C TYR A 731 15.34 -16.23 40.73
N GLN A 732 15.87 -15.03 40.90
CA GLN A 732 17.23 -14.66 40.50
C GLN A 732 17.88 -13.81 41.58
N ARG A 733 19.14 -14.10 41.89
CA ARG A 733 19.95 -13.32 42.82
C ARG A 733 21.38 -13.15 42.32
N TYR A 734 21.95 -11.98 42.52
CA TYR A 734 23.36 -11.70 42.36
C TYR A 734 24.00 -11.50 43.73
N ASP A 735 25.16 -12.12 43.94
CA ASP A 735 26.05 -11.88 45.07
C ASP A 735 27.38 -11.36 44.54
N TYR A 736 27.92 -10.29 45.13
CA TYR A 736 29.18 -9.65 44.71
C TYR A 736 30.33 -9.93 45.67
N ASP A 737 31.51 -10.16 45.11
CA ASP A 737 32.77 -10.22 45.84
C ASP A 737 33.72 -9.16 45.30
N SER A 738 34.09 -8.20 46.16
CA SER A 738 34.92 -7.06 45.79
C SER A 738 36.37 -7.44 45.44
N GLY A 739 36.85 -8.61 45.86
CA GLY A 739 38.24 -9.02 45.67
C GLY A 739 39.26 -7.93 46.07
N ASP A 740 40.35 -7.82 45.30
CA ASP A 740 41.42 -6.81 45.47
C ASP A 740 41.19 -5.50 44.67
N VAL A 741 39.97 -5.24 44.20
CA VAL A 741 39.69 -4.07 43.36
C VAL A 741 39.74 -2.76 44.14
N LYS A 742 40.46 -1.78 43.59
CA LYS A 742 40.48 -0.40 44.09
C LYS A 742 39.85 0.53 43.06
N PHE A 743 38.51 0.65 43.09
CA PHE A 743 37.80 1.69 42.34
C PHE A 743 38.03 3.11 42.90
N GLY A 744 38.62 3.21 44.10
CA GLY A 744 38.75 4.44 44.87
C GLY A 744 37.46 4.80 45.62
N THR A 745 37.56 5.61 46.67
CA THR A 745 36.37 6.22 47.30
C THR A 745 35.82 7.29 46.36
N ALA A 746 34.67 7.03 45.76
CA ALA A 746 34.03 7.98 44.85
C ALA A 746 32.73 8.48 45.48
N TYR A 747 32.57 9.79 45.56
CA TYR A 747 31.40 10.41 46.18
C TYR A 747 30.36 10.71 45.11
N ASN A 748 29.14 10.20 45.28
CA ASN A 748 27.99 10.59 44.46
C ASN A 748 27.42 11.89 45.04
N ASP A 749 27.67 13.00 44.33
CA ASP A 749 27.21 14.33 44.75
C ASP A 749 25.69 14.46 44.85
N ILE A 750 24.92 13.64 44.12
CA ILE A 750 23.44 13.64 44.19
C ILE A 750 23.00 12.94 45.46
N ARG A 751 23.40 11.68 45.67
CA ARG A 751 23.02 10.88 46.85
C ARG A 751 23.69 11.33 48.15
N LYS A 752 24.75 12.14 48.06
CA LYS A 752 25.64 12.48 49.18
C LYS A 752 26.20 11.22 49.87
N LYS A 753 26.49 10.20 49.07
CA LYS A 753 26.91 8.85 49.49
C LYS A 753 28.21 8.47 48.80
N THR A 754 29.12 7.83 49.51
CA THR A 754 30.29 7.18 48.90
C THR A 754 29.85 5.90 48.21
N MET A 755 30.11 5.79 46.92
CA MET A 755 29.74 4.65 46.09
C MET A 755 30.75 3.53 46.26
N ASN A 756 30.26 2.33 46.54
CA ASN A 756 31.08 1.14 46.61
C ASN A 756 31.26 0.53 45.21
N PRO A 757 32.31 -0.28 44.98
CA PRO A 757 32.48 -1.08 43.77
C PRO A 757 31.22 -1.83 43.33
N GLU A 758 30.52 -2.43 44.30
CA GLU A 758 29.30 -3.21 44.10
C GLU A 758 28.19 -2.38 43.43
N ASP A 759 27.95 -1.15 43.91
CA ASP A 759 26.94 -0.23 43.37
C ASP A 759 27.21 0.12 41.90
N ILE A 760 28.49 0.13 41.49
CA ILE A 760 28.91 0.46 40.13
C ILE A 760 28.77 -0.76 39.21
N ARG A 761 29.22 -1.94 39.67
CA ARG A 761 29.17 -3.18 38.88
C ARG A 761 27.74 -3.68 38.65
N LEU A 762 26.87 -3.51 39.64
CA LEU A 762 25.52 -4.07 39.63
C LEU A 762 24.42 -3.07 39.18
N LYS A 763 24.75 -1.84 38.80
CA LYS A 763 23.76 -0.78 38.45
C LYS A 763 22.72 -1.21 37.41
N ASN A 764 23.07 -2.08 36.45
CA ASN A 764 22.16 -2.59 35.41
C ASN A 764 21.80 -4.09 35.61
N LYS A 765 21.82 -4.58 36.86
CA LYS A 765 21.46 -5.96 37.24
C LYS A 765 20.34 -5.92 38.27
N ASP A 766 19.51 -6.98 38.30
CA ASP A 766 18.36 -7.08 39.20
C ASP A 766 18.33 -8.44 39.93
N ASN A 767 18.01 -8.41 41.22
CA ASN A 767 17.48 -9.56 41.94
C ASN A 767 15.98 -9.67 41.62
N ILE A 768 15.52 -10.81 41.12
CA ILE A 768 14.16 -10.99 40.58
C ILE A 768 13.40 -12.05 41.38
N TYR A 769 12.16 -11.73 41.72
CA TYR A 769 11.17 -12.68 42.22
C TYR A 769 9.93 -12.58 41.37
N GLU A 770 9.55 -13.65 40.69
CA GLU A 770 8.44 -13.66 39.75
C GLU A 770 7.52 -14.86 40.02
N ILE A 771 6.21 -14.60 40.00
CA ILE A 771 5.14 -15.59 40.14
C ILE A 771 4.18 -15.36 38.98
N LYS A 772 3.93 -16.39 38.17
CA LYS A 772 2.88 -16.41 37.15
C LYS A 772 1.96 -17.57 37.45
N ASP A 773 0.66 -17.37 37.33
CA ASP A 773 -0.31 -18.43 37.57
C ASP A 773 -1.45 -18.30 36.57
N THR A 774 -1.81 -19.43 35.96
CA THR A 774 -2.91 -19.54 35.00
C THR A 774 -3.91 -20.57 35.51
N ILE A 775 -5.16 -20.16 35.71
CA ILE A 775 -6.25 -21.05 36.11
C ILE A 775 -7.25 -21.11 34.97
N ASN A 776 -7.48 -22.31 34.43
CA ASN A 776 -8.49 -22.56 33.42
C ASN A 776 -9.65 -23.35 34.01
N ALA A 777 -10.87 -22.86 33.82
CA ALA A 777 -12.10 -23.50 34.27
C ALA A 777 -13.11 -23.58 33.13
N MET A 778 -13.59 -24.79 32.83
CA MET A 778 -14.72 -25.03 31.93
C MET A 778 -15.93 -25.42 32.79
N ILE A 779 -17.05 -24.71 32.67
CA ILE A 779 -18.32 -25.01 33.35
C ILE A 779 -19.43 -25.02 32.30
N GLY A 780 -19.91 -26.20 31.92
CA GLY A 780 -20.86 -26.38 30.83
C GLY A 780 -20.28 -25.90 29.50
N ASN A 781 -20.85 -24.83 28.97
CA ASN A 781 -20.46 -24.15 27.73
C ASN A 781 -19.60 -22.88 27.96
N THR A 782 -19.23 -22.62 29.22
CA THR A 782 -18.47 -21.43 29.63
C THR A 782 -17.01 -21.82 29.86
N GLU A 783 -16.11 -21.23 29.09
CA GLU A 783 -14.67 -21.31 29.28
C GLU A 783 -14.18 -20.04 30.00
N THR A 784 -13.46 -20.22 31.10
CA THR A 784 -12.85 -19.15 31.89
C THR A 784 -11.34 -19.35 31.97
N ALA A 785 -10.57 -18.31 31.70
CA ALA A 785 -9.12 -18.28 31.89
C ALA A 785 -8.74 -17.07 32.75
N TYR A 786 -8.10 -17.33 33.89
CA TYR A 786 -7.59 -16.31 34.81
C TYR A 786 -6.06 -16.38 34.82
N ASN A 787 -5.40 -15.28 34.50
CA ASN A 787 -3.95 -15.14 34.51
C ASN A 787 -3.54 -14.09 35.55
N ILE A 788 -2.51 -14.36 36.33
CA ILE A 788 -1.90 -13.40 37.24
C ILE A 788 -0.38 -13.50 37.14
N GLU A 789 0.30 -12.35 37.07
CA GLU A 789 1.75 -12.24 37.03
C GLU A 789 2.18 -11.17 38.03
N TYR A 790 3.11 -11.49 38.93
CA TYR A 790 3.78 -10.53 39.80
C TYR A 790 5.28 -10.69 39.69
N LYS A 791 5.98 -9.60 39.42
CA LYS A 791 7.44 -9.54 39.29
C LYS A 791 7.99 -8.42 40.15
N ARG A 792 8.89 -8.75 41.07
CA ARG A 792 9.62 -7.80 41.92
C ARG A 792 11.10 -7.78 41.54
N ARG A 793 11.66 -6.58 41.36
CA ARG A 793 13.06 -6.32 41.02
C ARG A 793 13.70 -5.48 42.11
N GLU A 794 14.76 -6.00 42.71
CA GLU A 794 15.55 -5.37 43.78
C GLU A 794 16.94 -5.04 43.29
N ASN A 795 17.50 -3.94 43.79
CA ASN A 795 18.91 -3.59 43.59
C ASN A 795 19.78 -4.67 44.26
N PRO A 796 20.66 -5.35 43.51
CA PRO A 796 21.55 -6.35 44.10
C PRO A 796 22.54 -5.80 45.13
N ALA A 797 23.02 -4.57 44.96
CA ALA A 797 23.99 -3.94 45.85
C ALA A 797 23.37 -3.48 47.18
N ASP A 798 22.07 -3.18 47.18
CA ASP A 798 21.30 -2.85 48.37
C ASP A 798 19.87 -3.41 48.24
N THR A 799 19.67 -4.62 48.75
CA THR A 799 18.38 -5.32 48.67
C THR A 799 17.21 -4.63 49.40
N SER A 800 17.49 -3.55 50.16
CA SER A 800 16.44 -2.69 50.71
C SER A 800 15.86 -1.72 49.67
N GLU A 801 16.56 -1.48 48.56
CA GLU A 801 16.13 -0.65 47.45
C GLU A 801 15.45 -1.49 46.35
N LEU A 802 14.26 -1.06 45.91
CA LEU A 802 13.61 -1.62 44.73
C LEU A 802 14.11 -0.92 43.47
N ASN A 803 14.21 -1.67 42.38
CA ASN A 803 14.38 -1.15 41.02
C ASN A 803 13.04 -1.15 40.27
N GLY A 804 12.16 -2.12 40.55
CA GLY A 804 10.85 -2.17 39.92
C GLY A 804 9.87 -3.21 40.45
N GLN A 805 8.58 -3.02 40.17
CA GLN A 805 7.52 -3.95 40.50
C GLN A 805 6.46 -3.98 39.40
N THR A 806 6.25 -5.15 38.79
CA THR A 806 5.25 -5.36 37.77
C THR A 806 4.16 -6.29 38.30
N PHE A 807 2.90 -5.95 38.03
CA PHE A 807 1.73 -6.78 38.33
C PHE A 807 0.84 -6.79 37.09
N LYS A 808 0.44 -7.96 36.61
CA LYS A 808 -0.54 -8.12 35.54
C LYS A 808 -1.60 -9.14 35.94
N ASN A 809 -2.81 -8.89 35.50
CA ASN A 809 -3.95 -9.75 35.73
C ASN A 809 -4.91 -9.69 34.54
N ASP A 810 -5.34 -10.84 34.06
CA ASP A 810 -6.26 -10.95 32.94
C ASP A 810 -7.32 -12.01 33.24
N VAL A 811 -8.58 -11.71 32.93
CA VAL A 811 -9.70 -12.64 33.11
C VAL A 811 -10.51 -12.69 31.82
N ASN A 812 -10.62 -13.87 31.23
CA ASN A 812 -11.37 -14.11 30.01
C ASN A 812 -12.51 -15.07 30.27
N PHE A 813 -13.72 -14.73 29.83
CA PHE A 813 -14.90 -15.57 29.81
C PHE A 813 -15.36 -15.73 28.37
N LYS A 814 -15.69 -16.95 27.97
CA LYS A 814 -16.24 -17.26 26.65
C LYS A 814 -17.43 -18.20 26.81
N ILE A 815 -18.60 -17.82 26.30
CA ILE A 815 -19.86 -18.55 26.46
C ILE A 815 -20.44 -18.83 25.07
N ASP A 816 -20.65 -20.11 24.74
CA ASP A 816 -21.30 -20.58 23.49
C ASP A 816 -20.66 -20.07 22.18
N ASP A 817 -19.39 -19.65 22.18
CA ASP A 817 -18.74 -18.93 21.05
C ASP A 817 -19.46 -17.65 20.59
N ARG A 818 -20.50 -17.20 21.31
CA ARG A 818 -21.36 -16.05 20.97
C ARG A 818 -21.17 -14.86 21.90
N GLN A 819 -20.70 -15.10 23.11
CA GLN A 819 -20.45 -14.07 24.11
C GLN A 819 -19.03 -14.20 24.63
N SER A 820 -18.39 -13.06 24.88
CA SER A 820 -17.10 -13.05 25.55
C SER A 820 -16.93 -11.80 26.41
N LEU A 821 -16.29 -11.95 27.56
CA LEU A 821 -15.84 -10.85 28.40
C LEU A 821 -14.36 -11.02 28.67
N SER A 822 -13.55 -10.03 28.32
CA SER A 822 -12.13 -9.95 28.64
C SER A 822 -11.89 -8.75 29.53
N LEU A 823 -11.29 -8.95 30.69
CA LEU A 823 -10.86 -7.90 31.62
C LEU A 823 -9.36 -7.99 31.79
N ASN A 824 -8.67 -6.85 31.74
CA ASN A 824 -7.22 -6.80 31.94
C ASN A 824 -6.83 -5.66 32.88
N TYR A 825 -5.81 -5.88 33.70
CA TYR A 825 -5.17 -4.89 34.55
C TYR A 825 -3.68 -5.16 34.63
N GLY A 826 -2.87 -4.14 34.35
CA GLY A 826 -1.43 -4.17 34.51
C GLY A 826 -0.92 -2.89 35.16
N GLN A 827 0.14 -3.05 35.93
CA GLN A 827 0.86 -1.99 36.60
C GLN A 827 2.35 -2.30 36.56
N ASP A 828 3.17 -1.34 36.16
CA ASP A 828 4.63 -1.41 36.25
C ASP A 828 5.15 -0.18 36.98
N ARG A 829 5.82 -0.38 38.11
CA ARG A 829 6.41 0.68 38.94
C ARG A 829 7.92 0.62 38.80
N GLN A 830 8.54 1.76 38.58
CA GLN A 830 9.98 1.95 38.65
C GLN A 830 10.32 2.75 39.90
N TYR A 831 11.52 2.54 40.40
CA TYR A 831 11.99 3.14 41.64
C TYR A 831 13.40 3.67 41.45
N THR A 832 13.71 4.79 42.10
CA THR A 832 15.05 5.38 42.10
C THR A 832 15.48 5.77 43.51
N SER A 833 16.78 5.66 43.77
CA SER A 833 17.47 6.20 44.95
C SER A 833 18.35 7.42 44.61
N GLU A 834 18.39 7.85 43.35
CA GLU A 834 19.22 8.97 42.89
C GLU A 834 18.62 10.34 43.24
N ASN A 835 18.50 10.64 44.54
CA ASN A 835 17.99 11.91 45.07
C ASN A 835 18.85 12.42 46.23
N GLU A 836 18.70 13.71 46.57
CA GLU A 836 19.47 14.37 47.64
C GLU A 836 19.26 13.82 49.05
N ARG A 837 18.21 13.01 49.25
CA ARG A 837 17.87 12.38 50.53
C ARG A 837 18.27 10.92 50.62
N ASP A 838 18.84 10.34 49.56
CA ASP A 838 19.21 8.92 49.47
C ASP A 838 18.06 7.96 49.86
N ARG A 839 16.84 8.26 49.39
CA ARG A 839 15.64 7.45 49.69
C ARG A 839 15.16 6.71 48.45
N ASN A 840 14.98 5.40 48.53
CA ASN A 840 14.31 4.66 47.47
C ASN A 840 12.81 5.03 47.42
N TYR A 841 12.33 5.52 46.28
CA TYR A 841 10.92 5.85 46.08
C TYR A 841 10.48 5.56 44.65
N ASN A 842 9.17 5.35 44.47
CA ASN A 842 8.55 5.17 43.16
C ASN A 842 8.47 6.51 42.42
N ASP A 843 9.28 6.66 41.38
CA ASP A 843 9.37 7.84 40.53
C ASP A 843 8.55 7.70 39.24
N LEU A 844 8.26 6.48 38.77
CA LEU A 844 7.49 6.26 37.56
C LEU A 844 6.56 5.05 37.68
N THR A 845 5.30 5.20 37.30
CA THR A 845 4.33 4.10 37.27
C THR A 845 3.52 4.10 35.99
N PHE A 846 3.63 3.02 35.22
CA PHE A 846 2.75 2.71 34.10
C PHE A 846 1.56 1.88 34.59
N ARG A 847 0.37 2.16 34.04
CA ARG A 847 -0.85 1.38 34.28
C ARG A 847 -1.59 1.20 32.99
N ASN A 848 -2.12 0.01 32.76
CA ASN A 848 -3.04 -0.27 31.68
C ASN A 848 -4.16 -1.15 32.21
N TYR A 849 -5.40 -0.88 31.81
CA TYR A 849 -6.50 -1.75 32.16
C TYR A 849 -7.66 -1.55 31.19
N GLY A 850 -8.54 -2.52 31.08
CA GLY A 850 -9.59 -2.49 30.10
C GLY A 850 -10.61 -3.59 30.26
N ALA A 851 -11.65 -3.48 29.45
CA ALA A 851 -12.71 -4.45 29.36
C ALA A 851 -13.19 -4.55 27.91
N VAL A 852 -13.38 -5.76 27.39
CA VAL A 852 -14.03 -6.00 26.09
C VAL A 852 -15.16 -6.98 26.31
N TYR A 853 -16.37 -6.58 25.92
CA TYR A 853 -17.58 -7.39 26.02
C TYR A 853 -18.21 -7.55 24.63
N ASN A 854 -18.40 -8.80 24.20
CA ASN A 854 -19.09 -9.15 22.96
C ASN A 854 -20.37 -9.91 23.29
N TYR A 855 -21.48 -9.53 22.63
CA TYR A 855 -22.79 -10.18 22.78
C TYR A 855 -23.62 -9.98 21.52
N GLU A 856 -23.94 -11.05 20.77
CA GLU A 856 -24.90 -11.04 19.64
C GLU A 856 -24.80 -9.83 18.68
N GLY A 857 -23.59 -9.53 18.19
CA GLY A 857 -23.35 -8.40 17.28
C GLY A 857 -23.10 -7.05 17.97
N HIS A 858 -23.26 -6.96 19.30
CA HIS A 858 -22.78 -5.86 20.13
C HIS A 858 -21.33 -6.09 20.55
N ARG A 859 -20.52 -5.03 20.51
CA ARG A 859 -19.16 -4.99 21.03
C ARG A 859 -18.97 -3.71 21.83
N LEU A 860 -18.72 -3.83 23.13
CA LEU A 860 -18.33 -2.74 24.01
C LEU A 860 -16.86 -2.92 24.38
N SER A 861 -16.06 -1.86 24.27
CA SER A 861 -14.67 -1.87 24.72
C SER A 861 -14.34 -0.62 25.51
N TYR A 862 -13.57 -0.81 26.57
CA TYR A 862 -12.92 0.24 27.35
C TYR A 862 -11.44 -0.08 27.48
N GLN A 863 -10.59 0.92 27.29
CA GLN A 863 -9.16 0.82 27.49
C GLN A 863 -8.66 2.07 28.21
N ASN A 864 -7.82 1.88 29.21
CA ASN A 864 -7.06 2.92 29.89
C ASN A 864 -5.57 2.67 29.74
N GLN A 865 -4.83 3.75 29.55
CA GLN A 865 -3.39 3.83 29.75
C GLN A 865 -3.11 4.98 30.72
N GLY A 866 -2.14 4.82 31.60
CA GLY A 866 -1.76 5.86 32.55
C GLY A 866 -0.29 5.83 32.91
N ILE A 867 0.27 7.03 33.09
CA ILE A 867 1.64 7.25 33.53
C ILE A 867 1.58 8.19 34.73
N ASP A 868 2.17 7.80 35.86
CA ASP A 868 2.40 8.69 37.00
C ASP A 868 3.90 8.88 37.15
N SER A 869 4.41 10.10 36.98
CA SER A 869 5.82 10.43 37.21
C SER A 869 5.97 11.35 38.41
N LYS A 870 7.10 11.24 39.11
CA LYS A 870 7.41 12.01 40.31
C LYS A 870 8.89 12.33 40.36
N ILE A 871 9.19 13.62 40.34
CA ILE A 871 10.54 14.19 40.56
C ILE A 871 10.56 14.75 41.97
N TRP A 872 11.46 14.24 42.82
CA TRP A 872 11.46 14.61 44.24
C TRP A 872 12.85 14.65 44.86
N ASP A 873 13.20 15.82 45.40
CA ASP A 873 14.50 16.16 45.97
C ASP A 873 15.65 15.86 44.98
N MET A 874 15.48 16.26 43.71
CA MET A 874 16.51 16.15 42.67
C MET A 874 17.46 17.35 42.71
N LYS A 875 18.73 17.11 42.36
CA LYS A 875 19.74 18.16 42.27
C LYS A 875 19.40 19.14 41.14
N ASN A 876 19.43 20.44 41.43
CA ASN A 876 19.22 21.55 40.49
C ASN A 876 17.85 21.60 39.78
N VAL A 877 16.86 20.79 40.21
CA VAL A 877 15.53 20.74 39.57
C VAL A 877 14.43 20.75 40.63
N ASP A 878 13.33 21.41 40.28
CA ASP A 878 12.17 21.54 41.16
C ASP A 878 11.41 20.23 41.36
N ASN A 879 10.80 20.11 42.54
CA ASN A 879 9.92 18.98 42.84
C ASN A 879 8.68 19.03 41.95
N ALA A 880 8.38 17.95 41.24
CA ALA A 880 7.25 17.89 40.33
C ALA A 880 6.52 16.53 40.40
N LYS A 881 5.24 16.54 40.04
CA LYS A 881 4.49 15.31 39.75
C LYS A 881 3.73 15.47 38.45
N GLU A 882 3.78 14.45 37.61
CA GLU A 882 3.05 14.38 36.35
C GLU A 882 2.06 13.22 36.41
N LYS A 883 0.88 13.43 35.85
CA LYS A 883 -0.15 12.40 35.71
C LYS A 883 -0.72 12.44 34.31
N ILE A 884 -0.46 11.39 33.56
CA ILE A 884 -0.93 11.21 32.19
C ILE A 884 -1.98 10.12 32.18
N ARG A 885 -3.09 10.32 31.48
CA ARG A 885 -4.16 9.32 31.33
C ARG A 885 -4.69 9.36 29.91
N ALA A 886 -4.82 8.20 29.28
CA ALA A 886 -5.58 8.02 28.06
C ALA A 886 -6.71 7.03 28.31
N ASN A 887 -7.95 7.41 28.01
CA ASN A 887 -9.12 6.56 28.09
C ASN A 887 -9.75 6.46 26.71
N THR A 888 -10.12 5.27 26.28
CA THR A 888 -10.87 5.03 25.05
C THR A 888 -12.06 4.14 25.36
N TYR A 889 -13.24 4.56 24.95
CA TYR A 889 -14.49 3.84 25.02
C TYR A 889 -14.98 3.66 23.59
N ALA A 890 -15.42 2.47 23.23
CA ALA A 890 -16.06 2.24 21.95
C ALA A 890 -17.22 1.26 22.10
N TYR A 891 -18.29 1.53 21.38
CA TYR A 891 -19.45 0.65 21.25
C TYR A 891 -19.79 0.49 19.77
N GLN A 892 -19.95 -0.76 19.34
CA GLN A 892 -20.37 -1.11 18.00
C GLN A 892 -21.57 -2.05 18.09
N TYR A 893 -22.56 -1.81 17.24
CA TYR A 893 -23.68 -2.72 17.02
C TYR A 893 -23.76 -3.08 15.54
N SER A 894 -23.76 -4.37 15.22
CA SER A 894 -23.87 -4.89 13.86
C SER A 894 -25.16 -5.69 13.71
N PHE A 895 -25.97 -5.35 12.71
CA PHE A 895 -27.28 -5.96 12.46
C PHE A 895 -27.56 -6.07 10.96
N GLY A 896 -27.53 -7.30 10.43
CA GLY A 896 -27.54 -7.53 8.97
C GLY A 896 -26.32 -6.89 8.32
N ASP A 897 -26.55 -6.09 7.28
CA ASP A 897 -25.51 -5.34 6.57
C ASP A 897 -25.19 -3.99 7.24
N ASN A 898 -25.91 -3.62 8.31
CA ASN A 898 -25.82 -2.31 8.96
C ASN A 898 -24.88 -2.32 10.16
N ARG A 899 -24.23 -1.18 10.42
CA ARG A 899 -23.33 -0.99 11.57
C ARG A 899 -23.50 0.39 12.18
N LEU A 900 -23.63 0.45 13.50
CA LEU A 900 -23.64 1.69 14.28
C LEU A 900 -22.45 1.67 15.24
N GLY A 901 -21.65 2.73 15.23
CA GLY A 901 -20.46 2.88 16.06
C GLY A 901 -20.47 4.18 16.84
N PHE A 902 -20.07 4.13 18.10
CA PHE A 902 -19.79 5.29 18.94
C PHE A 902 -18.42 5.09 19.58
N ASP A 903 -17.60 6.13 19.57
CA ASP A 903 -16.31 6.10 20.23
C ASP A 903 -16.03 7.42 20.96
N PHE A 904 -15.31 7.32 22.06
CA PHE A 904 -14.86 8.46 22.84
C PHE A 904 -13.45 8.18 23.33
N SER A 905 -12.52 9.09 23.03
CA SER A 905 -11.16 9.04 23.56
C SER A 905 -10.83 10.33 24.30
N GLN A 906 -10.10 10.23 25.41
CA GLN A 906 -9.62 11.37 26.18
C GLN A 906 -8.16 11.14 26.58
N GLY A 907 -7.27 12.07 26.25
CA GLY A 907 -5.87 12.11 26.64
C GLY A 907 -5.60 13.32 27.52
N THR A 908 -5.15 13.11 28.75
CA THR A 908 -4.79 14.19 29.69
C THR A 908 -3.33 14.10 30.09
N ASP A 909 -2.65 15.23 30.24
CA ASP A 909 -1.33 15.34 30.85
C ASP A 909 -1.33 16.51 31.85
N VAL A 910 -1.08 16.22 33.14
CA VAL A 910 -1.05 17.25 34.19
C VAL A 910 0.26 17.17 34.96
N ARG A 911 1.11 18.18 34.79
CA ARG A 911 2.37 18.36 35.52
C ARG A 911 2.28 19.53 36.50
N ARG A 912 2.43 19.25 37.81
CA ARG A 912 2.49 20.27 38.87
C ARG A 912 3.90 20.41 39.42
N ASN A 913 4.45 21.63 39.37
CA ASN A 913 5.66 22.03 40.06
C ASN A 913 5.30 22.48 41.49
N TYR A 914 5.90 21.85 42.49
CA TYR A 914 5.66 22.09 43.92
C TYR A 914 6.59 23.15 44.51
N THR A 915 7.67 23.53 43.84
CA THR A 915 8.52 24.66 44.26
C THR A 915 7.79 25.98 44.03
N HIS A 916 7.16 26.13 42.86
CA HIS A 916 6.42 27.34 42.47
C HIS A 916 4.91 27.25 42.72
N ASP A 917 4.42 26.09 43.18
CA ASP A 917 3.01 25.76 43.38
C ASP A 917 2.12 26.07 42.17
N LEU A 918 2.57 25.67 40.97
CA LEU A 918 1.88 25.93 39.71
C LEU A 918 1.78 24.67 38.84
N LYS A 919 0.77 24.64 37.96
CA LYS A 919 0.65 23.62 36.91
C LYS A 919 1.42 24.10 35.68
N GLU A 920 2.51 23.42 35.36
CA GLU A 920 3.33 23.73 34.17
C GLU A 920 2.71 23.15 32.90
N ILE A 921 2.01 22.03 33.01
CA ILE A 921 1.32 21.35 31.91
C ILE A 921 -0.08 20.97 32.40
N ASP A 922 -1.12 21.26 31.62
CA ASP A 922 -2.50 20.86 31.88
C ASP A 922 -3.25 20.63 30.55
N VAL A 923 -2.93 19.50 29.90
CA VAL A 923 -3.52 19.05 28.64
C VAL A 923 -4.76 18.20 28.90
N ASP A 924 -5.83 18.39 28.12
CA ASP A 924 -7.07 17.62 28.19
C ASP A 924 -7.73 17.50 26.81
N ASN A 925 -7.14 16.65 25.97
CA ASN A 925 -7.58 16.41 24.61
C ASN A 925 -8.70 15.35 24.58
N LYS A 926 -9.74 15.57 23.78
CA LYS A 926 -10.87 14.62 23.64
C LYS A 926 -11.27 14.44 22.18
N ILE A 927 -11.73 13.24 21.85
CA ILE A 927 -12.27 12.89 20.54
C ILE A 927 -13.59 12.16 20.77
N TYR A 928 -14.64 12.61 20.10
CA TYR A 928 -15.97 11.99 20.10
C TYR A 928 -16.28 11.57 18.67
N GLY A 929 -16.61 10.30 18.45
CA GLY A 929 -16.94 9.74 17.15
C GLY A 929 -18.32 9.09 17.14
N VAL A 930 -19.08 9.34 16.08
CA VAL A 930 -20.31 8.60 15.76
C VAL A 930 -20.23 8.18 14.31
N SER A 931 -20.50 6.90 14.03
CA SER A 931 -20.57 6.37 12.66
C SER A 931 -21.79 5.50 12.46
N PHE A 932 -22.39 5.59 11.28
CA PHE A 932 -23.50 4.73 10.88
C PHE A 932 -23.32 4.29 9.43
N LEU A 933 -23.36 2.98 9.21
CA LEU A 933 -23.41 2.36 7.90
C LEU A 933 -24.79 1.68 7.76
N ASP A 934 -25.59 2.17 6.83
CA ASP A 934 -26.74 1.47 6.26
C ASP A 934 -26.22 0.72 5.04
N GLY A 935 -26.11 -0.61 5.11
CA GLY A 935 -25.50 -1.45 4.07
C GLY A 935 -26.52 -2.04 3.08
N GLY A 936 -26.02 -2.61 1.98
CA GLY A 936 -26.82 -3.34 0.99
C GLY A 936 -26.67 -2.81 -0.44
N ASP A 937 -27.74 -2.93 -1.24
CA ASP A 937 -27.78 -2.37 -2.62
C ASP A 937 -27.82 -0.83 -2.65
N VAL A 938 -28.21 -0.20 -1.54
CA VAL A 938 -28.06 1.24 -1.32
C VAL A 938 -27.31 1.42 -0.03
N GLU A 939 -26.17 2.10 -0.11
CA GLU A 939 -25.31 2.31 1.04
C GLU A 939 -25.40 3.77 1.48
N ASN A 940 -25.60 3.98 2.78
CA ASN A 940 -25.44 5.28 3.41
C ASN A 940 -24.37 5.16 4.49
N TYR A 941 -23.30 5.92 4.37
CA TYR A 941 -22.27 6.00 5.41
C TYR A 941 -22.23 7.41 5.97
N TYR A 942 -22.31 7.51 7.29
CA TYR A 942 -22.21 8.75 8.04
C TYR A 942 -21.09 8.62 9.05
N ARG A 943 -20.24 9.64 9.16
CA ARG A 943 -19.30 9.79 10.27
C ARG A 943 -19.23 11.24 10.72
N VAL A 944 -19.36 11.45 12.03
CA VAL A 944 -19.12 12.74 12.66
C VAL A 944 -18.02 12.54 13.70
N THR A 945 -17.00 13.38 13.68
CA THR A 945 -16.02 13.47 14.77
C THR A 945 -15.96 14.88 15.30
N TYR A 946 -15.91 15.02 16.63
CA TYR A 946 -15.64 16.28 17.30
C TYR A 946 -14.40 16.06 18.16
N GLU A 947 -13.36 16.85 17.91
CA GLU A 947 -12.08 16.80 18.59
C GLU A 947 -11.88 18.11 19.34
N ASP A 948 -11.41 18.02 20.57
CA ASP A 948 -11.34 19.09 21.56
C ASP A 948 -9.92 19.09 22.10
N TYR A 949 -9.06 20.00 21.62
CA TYR A 949 -7.64 20.11 21.98
C TYR A 949 -7.44 21.27 22.96
N LYS A 950 -7.05 20.97 24.21
CA LYS A 950 -7.00 21.96 25.30
C LYS A 950 -5.70 21.92 26.08
N HIS A 951 -5.06 23.07 26.16
CA HIS A 951 -3.94 23.41 27.04
C HIS A 951 -4.41 24.46 28.06
N LYS A 952 -4.44 24.12 29.35
CA LYS A 952 -5.06 24.94 30.42
C LYS A 952 -4.03 25.64 31.31
N GLU A 953 -2.76 25.32 31.16
CA GLU A 953 -1.66 25.91 31.90
C GLU A 953 -1.49 27.42 31.62
N ASP A 954 -0.94 28.15 32.59
CA ASP A 954 -0.71 29.59 32.44
C ASP A 954 0.43 29.91 31.47
N GLY A 955 1.40 29.00 31.33
CA GLY A 955 2.59 29.16 30.49
C GLY A 955 2.30 29.19 28.98
N ALA A 956 1.22 28.56 28.53
CA ALA A 956 0.81 28.54 27.13
C ALA A 956 -0.03 29.76 26.71
N LYS A 957 -0.35 30.67 27.64
CA LYS A 957 -1.16 31.85 27.34
C LYS A 957 -0.28 33.01 26.86
N VAL A 958 -0.74 33.70 25.83
CA VAL A 958 -0.10 34.90 25.25
C VAL A 958 -0.95 36.14 25.47
N LEU A 959 -0.30 37.30 25.59
CA LEU A 959 -0.97 38.60 25.62
C LEU A 959 -1.38 39.00 24.21
N LEU A 960 -2.69 39.13 23.97
CA LEU A 960 -3.23 39.56 22.69
C LEU A 960 -3.31 41.09 22.61
N THR A 961 -3.52 41.61 21.39
CA THR A 961 -3.68 43.06 21.10
C THR A 961 -4.84 43.73 21.85
N ASP A 962 -5.81 42.96 22.35
CA ASP A 962 -6.92 43.46 23.17
C ASP A 962 -6.58 43.58 24.67
N GLY A 963 -5.32 43.32 25.03
CA GLY A 963 -4.83 43.39 26.41
C GLY A 963 -5.22 42.19 27.28
N ARG A 964 -5.87 41.15 26.73
CA ARG A 964 -6.23 39.93 27.45
C ARG A 964 -5.21 38.82 27.20
N ILE A 965 -5.02 37.98 28.22
CA ILE A 965 -4.15 36.81 28.18
C ILE A 965 -5.00 35.59 27.81
N ARG A 966 -4.72 34.94 26.67
CA ARG A 966 -5.47 33.77 26.15
C ARG A 966 -4.53 32.69 25.60
N ASN A 967 -4.99 31.45 25.54
CA ASN A 967 -4.25 30.36 24.90
C ASN A 967 -4.61 30.25 23.42
N ILE A 968 -3.68 30.60 22.54
CA ILE A 968 -3.90 30.60 21.09
C ILE A 968 -3.75 29.22 20.44
N ASN A 969 -3.24 28.22 21.17
CA ASN A 969 -3.01 26.88 20.65
C ASN A 969 -4.22 25.94 20.81
N ASN A 970 -5.20 26.32 21.64
CA ASN A 970 -6.40 25.51 21.83
C ASN A 970 -7.31 25.58 20.62
N SER A 971 -7.73 24.41 20.14
CA SER A 971 -8.58 24.28 18.97
C SER A 971 -9.62 23.18 19.14
N ASP A 972 -10.72 23.32 18.41
CA ASP A 972 -11.72 22.28 18.27
C ASP A 972 -11.83 21.92 16.79
N VAL A 973 -11.81 20.64 16.45
CA VAL A 973 -11.98 20.15 15.07
C VAL A 973 -13.31 19.43 14.96
N LEU A 974 -14.20 19.88 14.09
CA LEU A 974 -15.42 19.17 13.74
C LEU A 974 -15.30 18.63 12.32
N SER A 975 -15.37 17.30 12.17
CA SER A 975 -15.37 16.65 10.87
C SER A 975 -16.66 15.89 10.63
N PHE A 976 -17.21 16.01 9.44
CA PHE A 976 -18.40 15.33 8.98
C PHE A 976 -18.14 14.68 7.62
N THR A 977 -18.53 13.43 7.50
CA THR A 977 -18.52 12.67 6.25
C THR A 977 -19.88 12.05 6.04
N TYR A 978 -20.43 12.24 4.85
CA TYR A 978 -21.61 11.52 4.38
C TYR A 978 -21.36 10.99 2.99
N GLU A 979 -21.73 9.73 2.78
CA GLU A 979 -21.66 9.07 1.49
C GLU A 979 -22.94 8.28 1.23
N TYR A 980 -23.57 8.55 0.09
CA TYR A 980 -24.74 7.86 -0.43
C TYR A 980 -24.37 7.18 -1.75
N ARG A 981 -24.65 5.88 -1.87
CA ARG A 981 -24.42 5.11 -3.09
C ARG A 981 -25.67 4.30 -3.45
N ASP A 982 -26.33 4.58 -4.58
CA ASP A 982 -27.47 3.80 -5.08
C ASP A 982 -27.08 2.88 -6.25
N LYS A 983 -27.11 1.57 -6.00
CA LYS A 983 -26.75 0.53 -6.98
C LYS A 983 -27.99 -0.08 -7.68
N ARG A 984 -29.21 0.48 -7.48
CA ARG A 984 -30.49 -0.09 -7.97
C ARG A 984 -31.10 0.70 -9.12
N PHE A 985 -31.16 0.10 -10.30
CA PHE A 985 -31.93 0.61 -11.45
C PHE A 985 -33.26 -0.13 -11.58
N THR A 986 -34.40 0.59 -11.65
CA THR A 986 -35.73 -0.01 -11.86
C THR A 986 -35.92 -0.47 -13.31
N ASP A 987 -36.82 -1.42 -13.55
CA ASP A 987 -37.12 -1.87 -14.92
C ASP A 987 -37.69 -0.73 -15.81
N GLU A 988 -38.42 0.25 -15.27
CA GLU A 988 -38.87 1.43 -16.02
C GLU A 988 -37.73 2.43 -16.31
N GLU A 989 -36.78 2.61 -15.40
CA GLU A 989 -35.61 3.45 -15.64
C GLU A 989 -34.66 2.78 -16.63
N LEU A 990 -34.45 1.46 -16.48
CA LEU A 990 -33.75 0.65 -17.46
C LEU A 990 -34.48 0.67 -18.81
N LYS A 991 -35.82 0.69 -18.82
CA LYS A 991 -36.61 0.90 -20.05
C LYS A 991 -36.36 2.26 -20.66
N LYS A 992 -36.33 3.36 -19.92
CA LYS A 992 -36.02 4.68 -20.48
C LYS A 992 -34.60 4.75 -21.06
N TYR A 993 -33.63 4.22 -20.33
CA TYR A 993 -32.27 4.08 -20.83
C TYR A 993 -32.24 3.16 -22.06
N ALA A 994 -33.05 2.11 -22.11
CA ALA A 994 -33.21 1.20 -23.24
C ALA A 994 -34.03 1.81 -24.42
N GLU A 995 -35.01 2.68 -24.18
CA GLU A 995 -35.75 3.42 -25.22
C GLU A 995 -34.80 4.35 -25.95
N LEU A 996 -33.94 5.04 -25.19
CA LEU A 996 -32.85 5.85 -25.73
C LEU A 996 -31.84 4.97 -26.47
N GLU A 997 -31.41 3.87 -25.86
CA GLU A 997 -30.42 2.92 -26.41
C GLU A 997 -30.88 2.30 -27.74
N PHE A 998 -32.11 1.78 -27.80
CA PHE A 998 -32.63 0.98 -28.91
C PHE A 998 -33.61 1.73 -29.82
N ASN A 999 -33.93 3.00 -29.53
CA ASN A 999 -34.88 3.83 -30.28
C ASN A 999 -36.25 3.13 -30.53
N LYS A 1000 -36.70 2.38 -29.52
CA LYS A 1000 -37.96 1.60 -29.50
C LYS A 1000 -38.87 2.16 -28.41
N ASP A 1001 -40.19 2.10 -28.62
CA ASP A 1001 -41.15 2.43 -27.56
C ASP A 1001 -41.04 1.43 -26.39
N SER A 1002 -41.31 1.87 -25.15
CA SER A 1002 -41.31 1.05 -23.91
C SER A 1002 -41.99 -0.32 -24.03
N ASN A 1003 -43.00 -0.44 -24.91
CA ASN A 1003 -43.81 -1.64 -25.11
C ASN A 1003 -43.20 -2.64 -26.10
N GLN A 1004 -42.14 -2.24 -26.79
CA GLN A 1004 -41.42 -3.02 -27.81
C GLN A 1004 -40.06 -3.52 -27.31
N LEU A 1005 -39.63 -3.12 -26.11
CA LEU A 1005 -38.37 -3.52 -25.48
C LEU A 1005 -38.43 -4.94 -24.88
N THR A 1006 -37.41 -5.75 -25.14
CA THR A 1006 -37.23 -7.12 -24.65
C THR A 1006 -36.50 -7.18 -23.31
N GLN A 1007 -36.67 -8.27 -22.56
CA GLN A 1007 -35.94 -8.47 -21.30
C GLN A 1007 -34.41 -8.55 -21.50
N ALA A 1008 -33.94 -9.12 -22.62
CA ALA A 1008 -32.51 -9.17 -22.94
C ALA A 1008 -31.90 -7.77 -23.14
N GLU A 1009 -32.64 -6.85 -23.77
CA GLU A 1009 -32.26 -5.44 -23.94
C GLU A 1009 -32.16 -4.71 -22.57
N LEU A 1010 -33.06 -5.01 -21.63
CA LEU A 1010 -33.01 -4.44 -20.26
C LEU A 1010 -31.86 -4.99 -19.41
N TYR A 1011 -31.55 -6.28 -19.51
CA TYR A 1011 -30.39 -6.87 -18.82
C TYR A 1011 -29.06 -6.31 -19.33
N ARG A 1012 -28.95 -6.02 -20.64
CA ARG A 1012 -27.75 -5.41 -21.24
C ARG A 1012 -27.49 -4.00 -20.71
N VAL A 1013 -28.53 -3.17 -20.62
CA VAL A 1013 -28.42 -1.82 -20.03
C VAL A 1013 -28.05 -1.89 -18.54
N ARG A 1014 -28.55 -2.91 -17.82
CA ARG A 1014 -28.21 -3.13 -16.40
C ARG A 1014 -26.75 -3.53 -16.19
N ASP A 1015 -26.16 -4.30 -17.11
CA ASP A 1015 -24.78 -4.77 -17.04
C ASP A 1015 -23.77 -3.63 -17.25
N ILE A 1016 -24.04 -2.76 -18.24
CA ILE A 1016 -23.26 -1.54 -18.52
C ILE A 1016 -23.16 -0.63 -17.29
N LEU A 1017 -24.13 -0.69 -16.37
CA LEU A 1017 -24.25 0.20 -15.21
C LEU A 1017 -23.78 -0.40 -13.87
N ARG A 1018 -23.33 -1.67 -13.79
CA ARG A 1018 -23.09 -2.36 -12.49
C ARG A 1018 -21.65 -2.84 -12.21
N ASP A 1019 -20.79 -2.98 -13.21
CA ASP A 1019 -19.58 -3.83 -13.09
C ASP A 1019 -18.25 -3.11 -12.77
N ARG A 1020 -18.30 -1.95 -12.09
CA ARG A 1020 -17.10 -1.19 -11.67
C ARG A 1020 -17.04 -1.04 -10.14
N GLU A 1021 -16.05 -1.72 -9.53
CA GLU A 1021 -15.59 -1.69 -8.12
C GLU A 1021 -16.34 -2.55 -7.07
N ARG A 1022 -15.93 -3.83 -6.97
CA ARG A 1022 -16.02 -4.64 -5.73
C ARG A 1022 -14.65 -4.66 -5.05
N ASN A 1023 -14.37 -3.75 -4.11
CA ASN A 1023 -13.33 -3.97 -3.10
C ASN A 1023 -13.77 -3.48 -1.72
N SER A 1024 -13.54 -4.36 -0.76
CA SER A 1024 -14.05 -4.40 0.60
C SER A 1024 -13.37 -3.40 1.55
N VAL A 1025 -14.15 -2.57 2.23
CA VAL A 1025 -13.67 -1.72 3.33
C VAL A 1025 -13.70 -2.53 4.64
N ASN A 1026 -12.53 -2.99 5.08
CA ASN A 1026 -12.31 -3.31 6.48
C ASN A 1026 -12.16 -1.99 7.26
N PHE A 1027 -12.83 -1.88 8.41
CA PHE A 1027 -12.88 -0.68 9.24
C PHE A 1027 -11.47 -0.37 9.77
N ASN A 1028 -10.78 0.58 9.14
CA ASN A 1028 -9.54 1.16 9.62
C ASN A 1028 -9.79 2.66 9.85
N LEU A 1029 -9.43 3.14 11.04
CA LEU A 1029 -9.79 4.47 11.54
C LEU A 1029 -9.32 5.63 10.64
N ASN A 1030 -8.31 5.39 9.78
CA ASN A 1030 -7.66 6.41 8.95
C ASN A 1030 -7.81 6.19 7.42
N SER A 1031 -8.35 5.07 6.93
CA SER A 1031 -8.18 4.70 5.51
C SER A 1031 -9.35 5.05 4.58
N ILE A 1032 -10.42 5.68 5.09
CA ILE A 1032 -11.66 5.92 4.31
C ILE A 1032 -11.76 7.39 3.85
N MET A 1033 -10.92 8.30 4.36
CA MET A 1033 -11.03 9.72 4.06
C MET A 1033 -10.50 10.15 2.67
N TYR A 1034 -9.77 9.27 1.95
CA TYR A 1034 -8.93 9.71 0.83
C TYR A 1034 -9.11 8.93 -0.50
N ASP A 1035 -10.18 8.15 -0.66
CA ASP A 1035 -10.54 7.64 -2.00
C ASP A 1035 -10.96 8.82 -2.90
N ARG A 1036 -10.41 8.90 -4.12
CA ARG A 1036 -10.60 9.99 -5.10
C ARG A 1036 -12.03 10.55 -5.07
N PHE A 1037 -12.17 11.78 -4.57
CA PHE A 1037 -13.47 12.39 -4.26
C PHE A 1037 -14.33 12.68 -5.52
N ASN A 1038 -13.69 12.78 -6.70
CA ASN A 1038 -14.29 13.27 -7.95
C ASN A 1038 -14.45 12.22 -9.08
N SER A 1039 -14.68 10.94 -8.77
CA SER A 1039 -15.04 9.97 -9.82
C SER A 1039 -16.57 9.92 -10.03
N LEU A 1040 -17.02 10.13 -11.28
CA LEU A 1040 -18.34 9.70 -11.74
C LEU A 1040 -18.39 8.17 -11.69
N GLY A 1041 -18.56 7.56 -10.52
CA GLY A 1041 -18.91 6.15 -10.43
C GLY A 1041 -20.23 5.89 -11.16
N ASP A 1042 -20.39 4.73 -11.78
CA ASP A 1042 -21.59 4.35 -12.57
C ASP A 1042 -22.82 4.01 -11.68
N TYR A 1043 -22.87 4.58 -10.48
CA TYR A 1043 -24.02 4.51 -9.57
C TYR A 1043 -25.20 5.31 -10.13
N LYS A 1044 -26.43 4.85 -9.89
CA LYS A 1044 -27.65 5.59 -10.27
C LYS A 1044 -27.62 7.01 -9.70
N ARG A 1045 -27.16 7.10 -8.45
CA ARG A 1045 -26.96 8.33 -7.69
C ARG A 1045 -25.78 8.11 -6.74
N ASN A 1046 -24.86 9.05 -6.72
CA ASN A 1046 -23.78 9.12 -5.75
C ASN A 1046 -23.82 10.50 -5.10
N PHE A 1047 -23.58 10.57 -3.80
CA PHE A 1047 -23.45 11.84 -3.15
C PHE A 1047 -22.46 11.73 -2.01
N LYS A 1048 -21.42 12.54 -2.05
CA LYS A 1048 -20.38 12.61 -1.02
C LYS A 1048 -20.33 14.03 -0.48
N ILE A 1049 -20.30 14.16 0.83
CA ILE A 1049 -19.98 15.41 1.51
C ILE A 1049 -18.88 15.11 2.51
N HIS A 1050 -17.84 15.93 2.46
CA HIS A 1050 -16.85 16.06 3.51
C HIS A 1050 -16.84 17.51 4.00
N LEU A 1051 -16.89 17.71 5.30
CA LEU A 1051 -16.76 19.03 5.93
C LEU A 1051 -15.83 18.89 7.13
N MET A 1052 -14.78 19.69 7.18
CA MET A 1052 -13.93 19.86 8.34
C MET A 1052 -13.89 21.35 8.69
N MET A 1053 -14.05 21.64 9.98
CA MET A 1053 -13.95 22.99 10.51
C MET A 1053 -13.08 22.94 11.76
N GLN A 1054 -11.98 23.69 11.74
CA GLN A 1054 -11.12 23.88 12.89
C GLN A 1054 -11.37 25.28 13.48
N ARG A 1055 -11.72 25.34 14.76
CA ARG A 1055 -12.01 26.58 15.49
C ARG A 1055 -10.90 26.89 16.47
N ASN A 1056 -10.34 28.09 16.40
CA ASN A 1056 -9.43 28.64 17.41
C ASN A 1056 -10.20 29.14 18.64
N GLU A 1057 -9.89 28.60 19.83
CA GLU A 1057 -10.63 28.95 21.06
C GLU A 1057 -10.34 30.39 21.52
N ALA A 1058 -9.09 30.86 21.47
CA ALA A 1058 -8.77 32.23 21.88
C ALA A 1058 -9.47 33.28 21.03
N ARG A 1059 -9.67 32.99 19.74
CA ARG A 1059 -10.43 33.84 18.83
C ARG A 1059 -11.92 33.79 19.17
N TYR A 1060 -12.47 32.61 19.44
CA TYR A 1060 -13.87 32.45 19.85
C TYR A 1060 -14.18 33.17 21.17
N ASP A 1061 -13.29 33.10 22.15
CA ASP A 1061 -13.39 33.85 23.41
C ASP A 1061 -13.28 35.38 23.22
N LYS A 1062 -12.74 35.83 22.08
CA LYS A 1062 -12.65 37.25 21.71
C LYS A 1062 -13.92 37.75 21.04
N THR A 1063 -14.45 36.98 20.11
CA THR A 1063 -15.55 37.40 19.23
C THR A 1063 -16.91 36.94 19.75
N GLY A 1064 -16.96 35.80 20.43
CA GLY A 1064 -18.19 35.06 20.74
C GLY A 1064 -18.82 34.40 19.51
N ASP A 1065 -18.14 34.43 18.36
CA ASP A 1065 -18.67 34.00 17.06
C ASP A 1065 -17.84 32.86 16.49
N LEU A 1066 -18.51 31.74 16.17
CA LEU A 1066 -17.87 30.51 15.69
C LEU A 1066 -17.18 30.74 14.35
N TRP A 1067 -17.87 31.41 13.42
CA TRP A 1067 -17.41 31.62 12.05
C TRP A 1067 -16.22 32.56 11.98
N ASP A 1068 -16.22 33.62 12.80
CA ASP A 1068 -15.09 34.55 12.91
C ASP A 1068 -13.86 33.96 13.63
N SER A 1069 -13.97 32.70 14.06
CA SER A 1069 -12.96 31.97 14.83
C SER A 1069 -12.49 30.68 14.18
N LEU A 1070 -12.96 30.39 12.97
CA LEU A 1070 -12.46 29.26 12.19
C LEU A 1070 -11.07 29.59 11.66
N GLU A 1071 -10.12 28.72 11.97
CA GLU A 1071 -8.72 28.81 11.53
C GLU A 1071 -8.47 27.98 10.27
N GLU A 1072 -9.25 26.93 10.08
CA GLU A 1072 -9.27 26.15 8.84
C GLU A 1072 -10.70 25.68 8.56
N VAL A 1073 -11.12 25.80 7.30
CA VAL A 1073 -12.40 25.27 6.82
C VAL A 1073 -12.15 24.53 5.52
N LYS A 1074 -12.50 23.24 5.50
CA LYS A 1074 -12.42 22.39 4.31
C LYS A 1074 -13.80 21.82 4.02
N ALA A 1075 -14.37 22.11 2.86
CA ALA A 1075 -15.63 21.50 2.43
C ALA A 1075 -15.48 20.93 1.03
N ARG A 1076 -15.85 19.67 0.86
CA ARG A 1076 -15.91 18.97 -0.42
C ARG A 1076 -17.31 18.40 -0.59
N ILE A 1077 -17.98 18.70 -1.69
CA ILE A 1077 -19.31 18.21 -2.03
C ILE A 1077 -19.25 17.64 -3.42
N PHE A 1078 -19.71 16.40 -3.59
CA PHE A 1078 -19.86 15.76 -4.87
C PHE A 1078 -21.27 15.18 -4.97
N TYR A 1079 -22.02 15.55 -5.99
CA TYR A 1079 -23.31 14.95 -6.31
C TYR A 1079 -23.26 14.42 -7.72
N SER A 1080 -23.69 13.18 -7.94
CA SER A 1080 -24.00 12.69 -9.27
C SER A 1080 -25.37 12.01 -9.31
N GLN A 1081 -26.12 12.26 -10.38
CA GLN A 1081 -27.37 11.58 -10.68
C GLN A 1081 -27.49 11.38 -12.19
N ASN A 1082 -27.90 10.19 -12.60
CA ASN A 1082 -28.22 9.89 -14.00
C ASN A 1082 -27.08 10.32 -14.94
N ARG A 1083 -25.82 10.11 -14.51
CA ARG A 1083 -24.58 10.46 -15.21
C ARG A 1083 -24.28 11.96 -15.32
N VAL A 1084 -24.94 12.83 -14.55
CA VAL A 1084 -24.57 14.24 -14.38
C VAL A 1084 -24.08 14.47 -12.96
N GLY A 1085 -22.85 14.96 -12.84
CA GLY A 1085 -22.14 15.25 -11.60
C GLY A 1085 -21.83 16.74 -11.42
N PHE A 1086 -21.78 17.16 -10.17
CA PHE A 1086 -21.29 18.47 -9.74
C PHE A 1086 -20.41 18.27 -8.52
N GLY A 1087 -19.18 18.75 -8.59
CA GLY A 1087 -18.23 18.80 -7.51
C GLY A 1087 -17.98 20.25 -7.07
N TYR A 1088 -17.75 20.45 -5.78
CA TYR A 1088 -17.31 21.71 -5.23
C TYR A 1088 -16.38 21.46 -4.06
N GLU A 1089 -15.21 22.08 -4.09
CA GLU A 1089 -14.20 22.04 -3.05
C GLU A 1089 -13.86 23.47 -2.64
N VAL A 1090 -13.69 23.67 -1.34
CA VAL A 1090 -13.22 24.92 -0.77
C VAL A 1090 -12.31 24.64 0.41
N GLU A 1091 -11.23 25.40 0.46
CA GLU A 1091 -10.32 25.47 1.58
C GLU A 1091 -10.10 26.93 1.95
N GLU A 1092 -10.21 27.27 3.23
CA GLU A 1092 -9.90 28.62 3.74
C GLU A 1092 -9.09 28.51 5.02
N ASN A 1093 -7.94 29.21 5.03
CA ASN A 1093 -7.05 29.25 6.19
C ASN A 1093 -6.99 30.65 6.78
N SER A 1094 -7.00 30.73 8.11
CA SER A 1094 -6.93 31.95 8.92
C SER A 1094 -6.00 31.75 10.11
N GLY A 1095 -5.41 32.83 10.64
CA GLY A 1095 -4.54 32.70 11.80
C GLY A 1095 -4.09 34.01 12.44
N TRP A 1096 -3.39 33.89 13.57
CA TRP A 1096 -2.81 35.02 14.29
C TRP A 1096 -1.53 35.53 13.61
N ASN A 1097 -1.47 36.83 13.30
CA ASN A 1097 -0.32 37.52 12.73
C ASN A 1097 -0.04 38.81 13.50
N SER A 1098 1.14 38.95 14.10
CA SER A 1098 1.51 40.14 14.90
C SER A 1098 0.46 40.55 15.94
N GLY A 1099 -0.32 39.58 16.45
CA GLY A 1099 -1.40 39.78 17.42
C GLY A 1099 -2.77 40.20 16.84
N SER A 1100 -2.92 40.34 15.51
CA SER A 1100 -4.21 40.41 14.80
C SER A 1100 -4.60 39.06 14.19
N TRP A 1101 -5.89 38.87 13.90
CA TRP A 1101 -6.41 37.67 13.25
C TRP A 1101 -6.69 38.00 11.78
N ASP A 1102 -6.00 37.31 10.87
CA ASP A 1102 -6.07 37.59 9.44
C ASP A 1102 -6.43 36.30 8.67
N ARG A 1103 -7.18 36.45 7.57
CA ARG A 1103 -7.28 35.39 6.55
C ARG A 1103 -5.93 35.25 5.87
N LEU A 1104 -5.49 34.03 5.62
CA LEU A 1104 -4.18 33.74 5.05
C LEU A 1104 -4.33 33.47 3.55
N ASN A 1105 -5.14 32.47 3.20
CA ASN A 1105 -5.47 32.12 1.83
C ASN A 1105 -6.86 31.48 1.75
N ARG A 1106 -7.38 31.39 0.52
CA ARG A 1106 -8.58 30.64 0.21
C ARG A 1106 -8.48 30.06 -1.20
N GLU A 1107 -8.90 28.81 -1.33
CA GLU A 1107 -9.00 28.12 -2.61
C GLU A 1107 -10.41 27.59 -2.83
N HIS A 1108 -10.87 27.64 -4.09
CA HIS A 1108 -12.11 27.02 -4.52
C HIS A 1108 -11.87 26.21 -5.80
N LYS A 1109 -12.43 25.01 -5.89
CA LYS A 1109 -12.55 24.24 -7.14
C LYS A 1109 -14.01 23.90 -7.36
N VAL A 1110 -14.63 24.44 -8.41
CA VAL A 1110 -15.94 24.00 -8.88
C VAL A 1110 -15.72 23.04 -10.02
N SER A 1111 -16.39 21.90 -10.04
CA SER A 1111 -16.38 20.97 -11.17
C SER A 1111 -17.81 20.58 -11.58
N LEU A 1112 -18.04 20.48 -12.88
CA LEU A 1112 -19.26 19.91 -13.47
C LEU A 1112 -18.84 18.77 -14.37
N MET A 1113 -19.57 17.67 -14.30
CA MET A 1113 -19.37 16.53 -15.18
C MET A 1113 -20.74 16.08 -15.70
N ALA A 1114 -20.89 15.69 -16.96
CA ALA A 1114 -22.17 15.22 -17.49
C ALA A 1114 -21.96 14.20 -18.60
N LYS A 1115 -22.75 13.14 -18.63
CA LYS A 1115 -22.91 12.24 -19.78
C LYS A 1115 -24.39 12.26 -20.22
N ILE A 1116 -24.69 12.84 -21.38
CA ILE A 1116 -26.06 13.14 -21.87
C ILE A 1116 -26.36 12.40 -23.18
N GLY A 1117 -27.24 11.40 -23.15
CA GLY A 1117 -27.65 10.67 -24.35
C GLY A 1117 -27.95 9.22 -24.05
N LYS A 1118 -27.78 8.34 -25.04
CA LYS A 1118 -27.84 6.90 -24.85
C LYS A 1118 -26.76 6.46 -23.83
N PRO A 1119 -27.01 5.42 -23.02
CA PRO A 1119 -25.97 4.74 -22.24
C PRO A 1119 -24.70 4.46 -23.06
N SER A 1120 -24.85 4.04 -24.32
CA SER A 1120 -23.79 3.78 -25.28
C SER A 1120 -23.23 4.97 -26.06
N GLU A 1121 -23.98 6.09 -26.13
CA GLU A 1121 -23.69 7.26 -26.97
C GLU A 1121 -24.28 8.54 -26.36
N GLY A 1122 -23.45 9.41 -25.79
CA GLY A 1122 -23.88 10.71 -25.26
C GLY A 1122 -22.91 11.86 -25.47
N TRP A 1123 -23.31 13.06 -25.04
CA TRP A 1123 -22.39 14.17 -24.82
C TRP A 1123 -21.69 13.96 -23.49
N ASN A 1124 -20.36 13.90 -23.47
CA ASN A 1124 -19.56 13.99 -22.26
C ASN A 1124 -19.17 15.46 -22.05
N VAL A 1125 -19.37 16.00 -20.87
CA VAL A 1125 -18.95 17.37 -20.55
C VAL A 1125 -18.21 17.31 -19.23
N LYS A 1126 -17.00 17.85 -19.16
CA LYS A 1126 -16.33 18.15 -17.90
C LYS A 1126 -15.96 19.61 -17.90
N THR A 1127 -16.20 20.32 -16.82
CA THR A 1127 -15.70 21.67 -16.66
C THR A 1127 -15.21 21.84 -15.25
N TYR A 1128 -14.15 22.61 -15.06
CA TYR A 1128 -13.78 23.07 -13.73
C TYR A 1128 -13.44 24.55 -13.73
N ALA A 1129 -13.51 25.15 -12.55
CA ALA A 1129 -13.03 26.48 -12.26
C ALA A 1129 -12.30 26.46 -10.91
N LYS A 1130 -11.00 26.71 -10.93
CA LYS A 1130 -10.15 26.92 -9.75
C LYS A 1130 -10.06 28.41 -9.45
N PHE A 1131 -10.11 28.78 -8.19
CA PHE A 1131 -9.94 30.16 -7.72
C PHE A 1131 -9.00 30.14 -6.52
N TYR A 1132 -7.99 31.00 -6.53
CA TYR A 1132 -7.02 31.11 -5.45
C TYR A 1132 -6.85 32.56 -5.03
N GLU A 1133 -7.04 32.81 -3.73
CA GLU A 1133 -6.91 34.12 -3.09
C GLU A 1133 -5.82 34.05 -2.02
N ASN A 1134 -4.70 34.75 -2.23
CA ASN A 1134 -3.69 34.96 -1.20
C ASN A 1134 -3.90 36.34 -0.55
N PHE A 1135 -4.31 36.35 0.73
CA PHE A 1135 -4.61 37.59 1.45
C PHE A 1135 -3.37 38.28 2.02
N LYS A 1136 -2.20 37.64 1.99
CA LYS A 1136 -0.92 38.19 2.52
C LYS A 1136 -0.10 38.96 1.49
N ASP A 1137 -0.35 38.78 0.20
CA ASP A 1137 0.44 39.43 -0.85
C ASP A 1137 -0.05 40.85 -1.13
N THR A 1138 0.73 41.83 -0.68
CA THR A 1138 0.46 43.27 -0.88
C THR A 1138 1.23 43.88 -2.05
N SER A 1139 1.92 43.07 -2.86
CA SER A 1139 2.78 43.57 -3.93
C SER A 1139 1.99 44.25 -5.05
N SER A 1140 2.45 45.43 -5.48
CA SER A 1140 1.81 46.23 -6.53
C SER A 1140 1.81 45.57 -7.91
N LYS A 1141 2.64 44.53 -8.11
CA LYS A 1141 2.73 43.74 -9.35
C LYS A 1141 1.62 42.70 -9.51
N ASN A 1142 0.94 42.30 -8.42
CA ASN A 1142 -0.11 41.27 -8.43
C ASN A 1142 -1.54 41.79 -8.58
N ARG A 1143 -1.72 43.11 -8.78
CA ARG A 1143 -3.04 43.72 -9.12
C ARG A 1143 -3.62 43.26 -10.48
N ARG A 1144 -2.91 42.40 -11.23
CA ARG A 1144 -3.36 41.80 -12.49
C ARG A 1144 -3.86 40.34 -12.35
N LYS A 1145 -3.58 39.65 -11.23
CA LYS A 1145 -4.13 38.31 -10.97
C LYS A 1145 -5.62 38.47 -10.63
N SER A 1146 -6.50 37.90 -11.44
CA SER A 1146 -7.90 37.76 -11.04
C SER A 1146 -8.00 36.59 -10.04
N SER A 1147 -8.99 36.55 -9.15
CA SER A 1147 -9.13 35.44 -8.19
C SER A 1147 -9.30 34.07 -8.86
N LEU A 1148 -9.59 34.05 -10.16
CA LEU A 1148 -9.61 32.85 -10.98
C LEU A 1148 -8.17 32.34 -11.19
N ASP A 1149 -7.91 31.11 -10.78
CA ASP A 1149 -6.61 30.47 -10.92
C ASP A 1149 -6.56 29.57 -12.15
N GLY A 1150 -7.66 28.88 -12.45
CA GLY A 1150 -7.78 28.03 -13.64
C GLY A 1150 -9.23 27.83 -14.11
N LEU A 1151 -9.45 27.69 -15.41
CA LEU A 1151 -10.73 27.27 -16.01
C LEU A 1151 -10.47 26.16 -17.01
N GLY A 1152 -11.13 25.02 -16.86
CA GLY A 1152 -11.13 23.94 -17.84
C GLY A 1152 -12.55 23.67 -18.34
N VAL A 1153 -12.71 23.38 -19.62
CA VAL A 1153 -13.93 22.81 -20.22
C VAL A 1153 -13.52 21.75 -21.21
N GLU A 1154 -14.22 20.62 -21.20
CA GLU A 1154 -14.15 19.50 -22.13
C GLU A 1154 -15.60 19.17 -22.52
N ILE A 1155 -15.89 19.10 -23.82
CA ILE A 1155 -17.19 18.75 -24.40
C ILE A 1155 -16.96 17.70 -25.48
N GLY A 1156 -17.17 16.44 -25.13
CA GLY A 1156 -17.30 15.27 -25.98
C GLY A 1156 -18.72 15.05 -26.51
N LYS A 1157 -18.86 14.57 -27.75
CA LYS A 1157 -20.11 14.06 -28.32
C LYS A 1157 -19.90 12.74 -29.01
N GLU A 1158 -20.38 11.68 -28.36
CA GLU A 1158 -20.48 10.32 -28.85
C GLU A 1158 -21.69 10.15 -29.81
N PHE A 1159 -21.44 9.50 -30.95
CA PHE A 1159 -22.37 9.20 -32.03
C PHE A 1159 -22.36 7.70 -32.37
N GLY A 1160 -22.51 6.85 -31.36
CA GLY A 1160 -22.32 5.40 -31.57
C GLY A 1160 -20.89 5.08 -31.36
N TYR A 1161 -20.20 5.09 -32.48
CA TYR A 1161 -18.92 4.45 -32.64
C TYR A 1161 -17.76 5.45 -32.65
N TYR A 1162 -18.04 6.75 -32.55
CA TYR A 1162 -17.07 7.84 -32.52
C TYR A 1162 -17.52 8.99 -31.62
N GLU A 1163 -16.56 9.77 -31.14
CA GLU A 1163 -16.73 10.94 -30.31
C GLU A 1163 -16.03 12.15 -30.94
N TRP A 1164 -16.67 13.31 -30.94
CA TRP A 1164 -15.99 14.59 -31.14
C TRP A 1164 -15.84 15.30 -29.80
N ALA A 1165 -14.62 15.56 -29.34
CA ALA A 1165 -14.34 16.27 -28.10
C ALA A 1165 -13.65 17.62 -28.34
N VAL A 1166 -14.12 18.68 -27.69
CA VAL A 1166 -13.43 19.98 -27.63
C VAL A 1166 -13.08 20.27 -26.19
N ALA A 1167 -11.82 20.55 -25.89
CA ALA A 1167 -11.44 21.13 -24.61
C ALA A 1167 -10.74 22.47 -24.75
N TYR A 1168 -10.83 23.24 -23.68
CA TYR A 1168 -10.16 24.50 -23.47
C TYR A 1168 -9.78 24.62 -22.00
N GLU A 1169 -8.52 24.96 -21.72
CA GLU A 1169 -8.05 25.32 -20.41
C GLU A 1169 -7.42 26.70 -20.42
N ARG A 1170 -7.53 27.40 -19.31
CA ARG A 1170 -6.82 28.64 -19.04
C ARG A 1170 -6.38 28.63 -17.60
N GLU A 1171 -5.08 28.61 -17.35
CA GLU A 1171 -4.49 28.51 -16.01
C GLU A 1171 -3.51 29.66 -15.77
N TYR A 1172 -3.38 30.10 -14.52
CA TYR A 1172 -2.46 31.15 -14.10
C TYR A 1172 -1.11 30.56 -13.75
N ASP A 1173 -0.09 30.89 -14.53
CA ASP A 1173 1.27 30.46 -14.24
C ASP A 1173 1.99 31.50 -13.35
N LEU A 1174 2.51 31.02 -12.22
CA LEU A 1174 3.25 31.83 -11.24
C LEU A 1174 4.63 32.30 -11.76
N GLY A 1175 5.27 31.51 -12.63
CA GLY A 1175 6.56 31.80 -13.24
C GLY A 1175 6.47 32.97 -14.23
N THR A 1176 5.46 32.96 -15.10
CA THR A 1176 5.21 34.04 -16.06
C THR A 1176 4.37 35.18 -15.49
N ARG A 1177 3.68 34.94 -14.37
CA ARG A 1177 2.73 35.85 -13.72
C ARG A 1177 1.56 36.27 -14.62
N ASP A 1178 1.17 35.42 -15.56
CA ASP A 1178 0.06 35.65 -16.49
C ASP A 1178 -0.72 34.36 -16.75
N TYR A 1179 -1.84 34.45 -17.49
CA TYR A 1179 -2.62 33.28 -17.86
C TYR A 1179 -2.14 32.66 -19.16
N GLU A 1180 -1.84 31.37 -19.13
CA GLU A 1180 -1.67 30.52 -20.30
C GLU A 1180 -3.02 29.91 -20.69
N TRP A 1181 -3.21 29.59 -21.97
CA TRP A 1181 -4.39 28.86 -22.43
C TRP A 1181 -4.03 27.75 -23.40
N ARG A 1182 -4.87 26.72 -23.39
CA ARG A 1182 -4.78 25.52 -24.22
C ARG A 1182 -6.15 25.25 -24.81
N VAL A 1183 -6.23 24.88 -26.10
CA VAL A 1183 -7.47 24.45 -26.75
C VAL A 1183 -7.19 23.22 -27.60
N ALA A 1184 -8.11 22.27 -27.63
CA ALA A 1184 -8.07 21.11 -28.52
C ALA A 1184 -9.48 20.77 -29.01
N LEU A 1185 -9.62 20.47 -30.30
CA LEU A 1185 -10.74 19.78 -30.92
C LEU A 1185 -10.21 18.43 -31.39
N GLN A 1186 -10.94 17.35 -31.10
CA GLN A 1186 -10.50 15.98 -31.29
C GLN A 1186 -11.64 15.14 -31.85
N PHE A 1187 -11.35 14.26 -32.79
CA PHE A 1187 -12.20 13.13 -33.19
C PHE A 1187 -11.61 11.84 -32.64
N THR A 1188 -12.41 11.01 -31.98
CA THR A 1188 -12.03 9.74 -31.38
C THR A 1188 -12.97 8.65 -31.90
N LEU A 1189 -12.49 7.44 -32.21
CA LEU A 1189 -13.41 6.30 -32.32
C LEU A 1189 -13.62 5.73 -30.92
N LEU A 1190 -14.87 5.50 -30.49
CA LEU A 1190 -15.17 4.96 -29.14
C LEU A 1190 -14.81 3.49 -29.00
N ALA A 1191 -14.57 2.82 -30.13
CA ALA A 1191 -13.91 1.54 -30.19
C ALA A 1191 -12.40 1.64 -29.84
N PHE A 1192 -11.81 2.82 -29.88
CA PHE A 1192 -10.40 3.13 -29.58
C PHE A 1192 -10.27 4.45 -28.78
N PRO A 1193 -10.89 4.55 -27.59
CA PRO A 1193 -11.02 5.80 -26.83
C PRO A 1193 -9.70 6.51 -26.54
N ASP A 1194 -8.61 5.75 -26.38
CA ASP A 1194 -7.29 6.31 -26.05
C ASP A 1194 -6.49 6.80 -27.28
N LYS A 1195 -6.99 6.50 -28.50
CA LYS A 1195 -6.35 6.80 -29.79
C LYS A 1195 -7.25 7.71 -30.64
N PRO A 1196 -7.26 9.02 -30.36
CA PRO A 1196 -7.95 9.96 -31.23
C PRO A 1196 -7.43 9.88 -32.67
N ILE A 1197 -8.28 10.03 -33.68
CA ILE A 1197 -7.83 9.93 -35.09
C ILE A 1197 -7.20 11.24 -35.54
N PHE A 1198 -7.85 12.38 -35.29
CA PHE A 1198 -7.29 13.68 -35.65
C PHE A 1198 -7.80 14.77 -34.73
N GLY A 1199 -6.99 15.81 -34.57
CA GLY A 1199 -7.34 16.97 -33.78
C GLY A 1199 -6.65 18.25 -34.23
N LEU A 1200 -7.23 19.36 -33.82
CA LEU A 1200 -6.75 20.72 -34.05
C LEU A 1200 -6.78 21.44 -32.71
N GLY A 1201 -5.67 22.04 -32.31
CA GLY A 1201 -5.54 22.75 -31.05
C GLY A 1201 -4.60 23.94 -31.17
N ALA A 1202 -4.40 24.61 -30.04
CA ALA A 1202 -3.39 25.63 -29.88
C ALA A 1202 -3.11 25.85 -28.39
N ASP A 1203 -1.89 26.20 -28.08
CA ASP A 1203 -1.43 26.57 -26.74
C ASP A 1203 -0.59 27.85 -26.80
N THR A 1204 -0.44 28.49 -25.65
CA THR A 1204 0.46 29.63 -25.46
C THR A 1204 1.58 29.27 -24.50
N ASP A 1205 2.82 29.51 -24.93
CA ASP A 1205 4.01 29.35 -24.11
C ASP A 1205 4.22 30.49 -23.11
N ALA A 1206 5.23 30.33 -22.25
CA ALA A 1206 5.71 31.33 -21.29
C ALA A 1206 6.12 32.69 -21.89
N LYS A 1207 6.20 32.80 -23.23
CA LYS A 1207 6.52 34.02 -23.98
C LYS A 1207 5.30 34.59 -24.73
N GLN A 1208 4.09 34.11 -24.42
CA GLN A 1208 2.81 34.49 -25.05
C GLN A 1208 2.73 34.19 -26.55
N LYS A 1209 3.53 33.24 -27.04
CA LYS A 1209 3.48 32.83 -28.43
C LYS A 1209 2.44 31.74 -28.57
N THR A 1210 1.38 32.02 -29.33
CA THR A 1210 0.40 31.01 -29.70
C THR A 1210 0.95 30.08 -30.79
N SER A 1211 1.01 28.78 -30.50
CA SER A 1211 1.42 27.75 -31.44
C SER A 1211 0.20 26.94 -31.89
N PRO A 1212 -0.17 26.94 -33.19
CA PRO A 1212 -1.22 26.05 -33.67
C PRO A 1212 -0.72 24.61 -33.64
N GLN A 1213 -1.52 23.72 -33.08
CA GLN A 1213 -1.27 22.30 -33.04
C GLN A 1213 -2.25 21.61 -33.99
N THR A 1214 -1.74 20.89 -34.98
CA THR A 1214 -2.58 20.05 -35.83
C THR A 1214 -2.03 18.65 -35.77
N TYR A 1215 -2.87 17.68 -35.43
CA TYR A 1215 -2.41 16.32 -35.29
C TYR A 1215 -3.35 15.28 -35.88
N LEU A 1216 -2.75 14.17 -36.29
CA LEU A 1216 -3.38 12.91 -36.63
C LEU A 1216 -2.77 11.90 -35.64
N PHE A 1217 -3.60 11.35 -34.75
CA PHE A 1217 -3.25 10.42 -33.66
C PHE A 1217 -2.35 10.89 -32.49
N ASP A 1218 -1.36 11.79 -32.68
CA ASP A 1218 -0.42 12.24 -31.62
C ASP A 1218 -0.40 13.77 -31.43
N GLY A 1219 -1.07 14.30 -30.40
CA GLY A 1219 -1.08 15.73 -30.05
C GLY A 1219 -1.84 16.04 -28.77
N LEU A 1220 -2.05 17.33 -28.45
CA LEU A 1220 -2.75 17.80 -27.24
C LEU A 1220 -4.17 17.22 -27.17
N LYS A 1221 -4.41 16.32 -26.21
CA LYS A 1221 -5.71 15.64 -26.05
C LYS A 1221 -6.61 16.44 -25.11
N PRO A 1222 -7.93 16.53 -25.36
CA PRO A 1222 -8.88 17.16 -24.46
C PRO A 1222 -8.85 16.65 -23.01
N GLN A 1223 -8.46 15.39 -22.81
CA GLN A 1223 -8.34 14.75 -21.50
C GLN A 1223 -7.09 15.21 -20.73
N ASP A 1224 -6.00 15.55 -21.44
CA ASP A 1224 -4.74 16.06 -20.86
C ASP A 1224 -4.82 17.57 -20.53
N ILE A 1225 -5.97 18.20 -20.81
CA ILE A 1225 -6.25 19.63 -20.62
C ILE A 1225 -7.15 19.87 -19.39
N VAL A 1226 -7.81 18.84 -18.84
CA VAL A 1226 -8.82 19.01 -17.79
C VAL A 1226 -8.69 17.90 -16.72
N ASP A 1227 -7.81 18.12 -15.73
CA ASP A 1227 -7.54 17.22 -14.59
C ASP A 1227 -8.37 17.49 -13.30
#